data_AF-A0A1W9VRX0-F1
#
_entry.id   AF-A0A1W9VRX0-F1
#
_cell.length_a   1.000
_cell.length_b   1.000
_cell.length_c   1.000
_cell.angle_alpha   90.00
_cell.angle_beta   90.00
_cell.angle_gamma   90.00
#
_symmetry.space_group_name_H-M   'P 1'
#
loop_
_entity.id
_entity.type
_entity.pdbx_description
1 polymer ?
#
loop_
_entity_poly.entity_id
_entity_poly.type
_entity_poly.pdbx_seq_one_letter_code
_entity_poly.pdbx_strand_id
1 'polypeptide(L)'
;MTLTTVLETVKNRVKFLTNITDFEKLTAQMYLTDSIFNEYMNHYSALNHSSRNILNTSPCEMLIISPSGLVNEWESYAAFKDSLNLSTNVVDIADITATYSGRDSAEKLRNFLIEAYTEWSSNPTPLKYVLLGGDAGFVPERALRIDAYYNSGWHHNNVYSDHYYSGLDGNWDSDNDSIFGEGDATIDTQASGNSGDEADLLFEVAVGRIPVETTTEFNNWFLKQRDYTSQTVAEDFYQKALMIGERLSSTIFGGPAMDELAGYFPEYSISTLYAIDATYSEAAIVNHINSGTALVNHLGHGNPTTIFSFTLSDIENNLTNTDYPFIYTQGCNTSKFTTDDAIAECFILDEHGAFALVGNTSYGFYSSFENQGTSQLYHREFYDAFIYGFYSSFENQGTSQLYHREFYDAFIREEFDEIGLAFNDGKEDLIGMTAQTGTKRYVYYDNILFADPSTLFISEIQDVSVVQTTPNIIELNFSGVTDSSIFTLSNYSVYERDDTATTYAVTSITQNGNSYNLNLASNLPAGIPLEIKMENITNHISPSIKKVTPLYTIKESSIVSPVTWTIEESPIYIYKHQIVNSILTIEPGVEVRINQDKGFYIYWGGKIITNGDSTAYVNFTSYSDNPNATDNWVDLTFLMDPADDSQFNYTTIKNSKSGIWLDSLSTIELNHVKLSDNLNYGLYSYYSTVNANYLEVTNTQAAASKGIYFEGGEANISHLSCSNNSNLELVAIDNVDLTIENSIVWGDYTITTTNKDITYSILSNSMEGEGNQTNNPLFVSAEDFSLTSASPAINAGNTSSPVDTDGTITDIGFHSFYSPANFTGSIVLGSSPKVIQLSNGTLGEVDSLFWDFDNNETWDSQEDNAQFTIDTEGTQTVKMRLVKGAWSKVTTYTNFITSTFTAIDTNINNIINVSDPSTYSLNWDSINNSDYYLIYSSELPGSDFSLINTQSTNSYEGQLDDSSMHFYYVVPVEQEIIFTY
;
A
#
# COMPACT_ATOMS: atom_id res chain seq x y z
N MET A 1 -25.74 22.59 -44.81
CA MET A 1 -24.32 22.26 -44.56
C MET A 1 -23.67 21.92 -45.90
N THR A 2 -22.43 22.36 -46.17
CA THR A 2 -21.72 21.99 -47.41
C THR A 2 -21.14 20.59 -47.29
N LEU A 3 -21.12 19.82 -48.40
CA LEU A 3 -20.58 18.44 -48.47
C LEU A 3 -19.19 18.30 -47.82
N THR A 4 -18.38 19.35 -47.91
CA THR A 4 -17.06 19.44 -47.29
C THR A 4 -17.11 19.30 -45.76
N THR A 5 -18.11 19.88 -45.11
CA THR A 5 -18.26 19.93 -43.65
C THR A 5 -18.74 18.60 -43.07
N VAL A 6 -19.60 17.88 -43.80
CA VAL A 6 -20.04 16.52 -43.41
C VAL A 6 -18.88 15.54 -43.59
N LEU A 7 -18.12 15.63 -44.69
CA LEU A 7 -16.91 14.84 -44.89
C LEU A 7 -15.82 15.10 -43.84
N GLU A 8 -15.68 16.35 -43.37
CA GLU A 8 -14.74 16.70 -42.30
C GLU A 8 -15.21 16.18 -40.94
N THR A 9 -16.52 16.16 -40.68
CA THR A 9 -17.08 15.62 -39.43
C THR A 9 -16.93 14.11 -39.36
N VAL A 10 -17.20 13.40 -40.46
CA VAL A 10 -17.00 11.94 -40.57
C VAL A 10 -15.50 11.58 -40.55
N LYS A 11 -14.63 12.38 -41.18
CA LYS A 11 -13.17 12.20 -41.08
C LYS A 11 -12.61 12.47 -39.69
N ASN A 12 -13.20 13.37 -38.92
CA ASN A 12 -12.78 13.66 -37.56
C ASN A 12 -13.29 12.62 -36.56
N ARG A 13 -14.42 11.94 -36.85
CA ARG A 13 -14.94 10.82 -36.05
C ARG A 13 -14.25 9.49 -36.35
N VAL A 14 -13.85 9.24 -37.60
CA VAL A 14 -13.14 8.00 -37.98
C VAL A 14 -11.63 8.26 -38.11
N LYS A 15 -10.89 8.14 -36.99
CA LYS A 15 -9.47 8.52 -36.94
C LYS A 15 -8.48 7.60 -37.65
N PHE A 16 -8.86 6.39 -38.11
CA PHE A 16 -7.88 5.45 -38.67
C PHE A 16 -8.39 4.60 -39.84
N LEU A 17 -8.45 5.18 -41.04
CA LEU A 17 -8.50 4.39 -42.29
C LEU A 17 -7.40 4.87 -43.25
N THR A 18 -6.31 4.10 -43.33
CA THR A 18 -5.11 4.43 -44.13
C THR A 18 -5.12 3.85 -45.54
N ASN A 19 -6.12 3.02 -45.91
CA ASN A 19 -6.21 2.41 -47.25
C ASN A 19 -7.42 2.89 -48.05
N ILE A 20 -7.12 3.46 -49.23
CA ILE A 20 -8.06 4.08 -50.18
C ILE A 20 -9.11 3.09 -50.74
N THR A 21 -8.81 1.80 -50.82
CA THR A 21 -9.67 0.79 -51.46
C THR A 21 -10.86 0.34 -50.62
N ASP A 22 -10.78 0.44 -49.28
CA ASP A 22 -11.91 0.12 -48.39
C ASP A 22 -12.83 1.35 -48.22
N PHE A 23 -12.25 2.55 -48.30
CA PHE A 23 -13.00 3.81 -48.39
C PHE A 23 -13.85 3.89 -49.67
N GLU A 24 -13.38 3.37 -50.80
CA GLU A 24 -14.12 3.32 -52.08
C GLU A 24 -15.33 2.36 -52.06
N LYS A 25 -15.30 1.31 -51.23
CA LYS A 25 -16.46 0.41 -51.04
C LYS A 25 -17.49 0.98 -50.07
N LEU A 26 -17.05 1.62 -48.99
CA LEU A 26 -17.94 2.33 -48.07
C LEU A 26 -18.60 3.53 -48.77
N THR A 27 -17.82 4.28 -49.57
CA THR A 27 -18.38 5.39 -50.37
C THR A 27 -19.34 4.89 -51.44
N ALA A 28 -19.18 3.69 -52.01
CA ALA A 28 -20.15 3.12 -52.95
C ALA A 28 -21.51 2.78 -52.30
N GLN A 29 -21.55 2.43 -51.01
CA GLN A 29 -22.80 2.34 -50.24
C GLN A 29 -23.33 3.72 -49.83
N MET A 30 -22.44 4.67 -49.50
CA MET A 30 -22.81 6.07 -49.26
C MET A 30 -23.26 6.81 -50.52
N TYR A 31 -22.96 6.37 -51.75
CA TYR A 31 -23.42 7.04 -52.98
C TYR A 31 -24.95 6.94 -53.19
N LEU A 32 -25.67 6.17 -52.37
CA LEU A 32 -27.13 6.23 -52.25
C LEU A 32 -27.60 7.55 -51.58
N THR A 33 -26.72 8.30 -50.90
CA THR A 33 -27.09 9.55 -50.20
C THR A 33 -27.38 10.71 -51.13
N ASP A 34 -26.91 10.74 -52.38
CA ASP A 34 -27.18 11.87 -53.28
C ASP A 34 -28.65 11.90 -53.76
N SER A 35 -29.31 10.75 -53.90
CA SER A 35 -30.76 10.72 -54.17
C SER A 35 -31.55 10.98 -52.89
N ILE A 36 -31.14 10.37 -51.77
CA ILE A 36 -31.82 10.51 -50.47
C ILE A 36 -31.70 11.94 -49.93
N PHE A 37 -30.57 12.62 -50.05
CA PHE A 37 -30.37 14.02 -49.63
C PHE A 37 -31.18 15.00 -50.49
N ASN A 38 -31.27 14.77 -51.80
CA ASN A 38 -32.09 15.60 -52.68
C ASN A 38 -33.59 15.32 -52.50
N GLU A 39 -33.98 14.08 -52.18
CA GLU A 39 -35.33 13.70 -51.80
C GLU A 39 -35.71 14.31 -50.44
N TYR A 40 -34.80 14.28 -49.47
CA TYR A 40 -34.88 14.93 -48.16
C TYR A 40 -35.08 16.44 -48.28
N MET A 41 -34.27 17.15 -49.07
CA MET A 41 -34.43 18.60 -49.29
C MET A 41 -35.73 18.96 -50.05
N ASN A 42 -36.21 18.07 -50.92
CA ASN A 42 -37.49 18.25 -51.62
C ASN A 42 -38.71 17.92 -50.73
N HIS A 43 -38.58 16.98 -49.79
CA HIS A 43 -39.61 16.68 -48.78
C HIS A 43 -39.68 17.77 -47.71
N TYR A 44 -38.52 18.26 -47.26
CA TYR A 44 -38.37 19.32 -46.26
C TYR A 44 -38.93 20.66 -46.75
N SER A 45 -38.76 20.99 -48.04
CA SER A 45 -39.33 22.21 -48.63
C SER A 45 -40.85 22.14 -48.91
N ALA A 46 -41.45 20.95 -48.83
CA ALA A 46 -42.89 20.75 -48.98
C ALA A 46 -43.66 20.84 -47.64
N LEU A 47 -42.97 20.71 -46.50
CA LEU A 47 -43.55 20.86 -45.17
C LEU A 47 -43.57 22.36 -44.78
N ASN A 48 -44.70 23.03 -45.01
CA ASN A 48 -44.94 24.36 -44.44
C ASN A 48 -45.06 24.25 -42.90
N HIS A 49 -43.93 24.38 -42.18
CA HIS A 49 -43.91 24.50 -40.72
C HIS A 49 -44.35 25.92 -40.29
N SER A 50 -45.66 26.16 -40.29
CA SER A 50 -46.22 27.22 -39.46
C SER A 50 -46.11 26.79 -37.99
N SER A 51 -45.13 27.34 -37.26
CA SER A 51 -44.89 27.28 -35.80
C SER A 51 -46.00 26.57 -34.99
N ARG A 52 -45.81 25.29 -34.65
CA ARG A 52 -46.77 24.44 -33.91
C ARG A 52 -46.39 24.30 -32.43
N ASN A 53 -46.66 25.37 -31.68
CA ASN A 53 -46.92 25.55 -30.23
C ASN A 53 -46.40 24.63 -29.08
N ILE A 54 -45.66 23.52 -29.26
CA ILE A 54 -45.08 22.74 -28.14
C ILE A 54 -43.62 23.07 -27.87
N LEU A 55 -42.82 23.33 -28.92
CA LEU A 55 -41.42 23.78 -28.83
C LEU A 55 -41.19 25.16 -28.16
N ASN A 56 -42.21 25.72 -27.51
CA ASN A 56 -42.01 26.83 -26.59
C ASN A 56 -41.30 26.39 -25.29
N THR A 57 -40.98 25.09 -25.12
CA THR A 57 -40.02 24.61 -24.12
C THR A 57 -38.61 25.11 -24.46
N SER A 58 -37.86 25.60 -23.47
CA SER A 58 -36.49 26.07 -23.70
C SER A 58 -35.59 24.88 -24.11
N PRO A 59 -34.59 25.07 -24.98
CA PRO A 59 -33.66 24.00 -25.34
C PRO A 59 -33.06 23.32 -24.10
N CYS A 60 -32.97 21.98 -24.14
CA CYS A 60 -32.48 21.16 -23.03
C CYS A 60 -31.70 19.95 -23.55
N GLU A 61 -30.87 19.36 -22.69
CA GLU A 61 -30.05 18.20 -23.04
C GLU A 61 -30.84 16.90 -22.92
N MET A 62 -31.83 16.86 -22.04
CA MET A 62 -32.70 15.71 -21.80
C MET A 62 -34.18 16.07 -21.97
N LEU A 63 -34.91 15.26 -22.74
CA LEU A 63 -36.37 15.29 -22.84
C LEU A 63 -36.98 14.06 -22.19
N ILE A 64 -37.91 14.27 -21.27
CA ILE A 64 -38.70 13.20 -20.67
C ILE A 64 -40.10 13.22 -21.28
N ILE A 65 -40.49 12.10 -21.91
CA ILE A 65 -41.81 11.91 -22.49
C ILE A 65 -42.69 11.20 -21.48
N SER A 66 -43.68 11.90 -20.94
CA SER A 66 -44.54 11.42 -19.85
C SER A 66 -45.98 11.19 -20.32
N PRO A 67 -46.71 10.22 -19.77
CA PRO A 67 -48.17 10.24 -19.82
C PRO A 67 -48.74 11.38 -18.97
N SER A 68 -49.91 11.91 -19.34
CA SER A 68 -50.58 13.00 -18.62
C SER A 68 -50.76 12.76 -17.11
N GLY A 69 -50.89 11.50 -16.71
CA GLY A 69 -51.11 11.10 -15.31
C GLY A 69 -49.87 11.19 -14.42
N LEU A 70 -48.66 11.23 -14.99
CA LEU A 70 -47.39 11.18 -14.26
C LEU A 70 -46.48 12.41 -14.50
N VAL A 71 -46.99 13.46 -15.14
CA VAL A 71 -46.19 14.65 -15.47
C VAL A 71 -45.56 15.28 -14.22
N ASN A 72 -46.29 15.35 -13.10
CA ASN A 72 -45.76 15.96 -11.87
C ASN A 72 -44.61 15.16 -11.24
N GLU A 73 -44.73 13.83 -11.29
CA GLU A 73 -43.71 12.88 -10.87
C GLU A 73 -42.44 13.09 -11.72
N TRP A 74 -42.58 13.08 -13.04
CA TRP A 74 -41.46 13.31 -13.97
C TRP A 74 -40.85 14.71 -13.85
N GLU A 75 -41.62 15.74 -13.54
CA GLU A 75 -41.11 17.10 -13.26
C GLU A 75 -40.24 17.11 -11.99
N SER A 76 -40.58 16.28 -11.00
CA SER A 76 -39.74 16.12 -9.80
C SER A 76 -38.40 15.45 -10.13
N TYR A 77 -38.40 14.52 -11.10
CA TYR A 77 -37.18 13.90 -11.61
C TYR A 77 -36.35 14.86 -12.48
N ALA A 78 -37.00 15.66 -13.34
CA ALA A 78 -36.34 16.71 -14.12
C ALA A 78 -35.63 17.71 -13.21
N ALA A 79 -36.28 18.15 -12.13
CA ALA A 79 -35.66 19.04 -11.14
C ALA A 79 -34.44 18.40 -10.44
N PHE A 80 -34.46 17.09 -10.22
CA PHE A 80 -33.30 16.35 -9.73
C PHE A 80 -32.16 16.34 -10.75
N LYS A 81 -32.45 16.12 -12.04
CA LYS A 81 -31.45 16.19 -13.11
C LYS A 81 -30.87 17.58 -13.32
N ASP A 82 -31.69 18.62 -13.24
CA ASP A 82 -31.23 20.00 -13.27
C ASP A 82 -30.27 20.29 -12.10
N SER A 83 -30.49 19.69 -10.93
CA SER A 83 -29.60 19.82 -9.77
C SER A 83 -28.22 19.16 -10.00
N LEU A 84 -28.13 18.23 -10.95
CA LEU A 84 -26.91 17.60 -11.42
C LEU A 84 -26.32 18.30 -12.67
N ASN A 85 -26.79 19.51 -12.98
CA ASN A 85 -26.41 20.31 -14.15
C ASN A 85 -26.77 19.68 -15.51
N LEU A 86 -27.76 18.79 -15.56
CA LEU A 86 -28.31 18.29 -16.82
C LEU A 86 -29.65 18.99 -17.11
N SER A 87 -29.65 19.91 -18.07
CA SER A 87 -30.86 20.66 -18.45
C SER A 87 -31.95 19.70 -18.94
N THR A 88 -33.07 19.63 -18.23
CA THR A 88 -34.10 18.61 -18.45
C THR A 88 -35.51 19.21 -18.53
N ASN A 89 -36.30 18.80 -19.54
CA ASN A 89 -37.71 19.17 -19.64
C ASN A 89 -38.61 17.93 -19.71
N VAL A 90 -39.84 18.06 -19.21
CA VAL A 90 -40.90 17.05 -19.34
C VAL A 90 -41.93 17.50 -20.38
N VAL A 91 -42.36 16.58 -21.23
CA VAL A 91 -43.40 16.82 -22.24
C VAL A 91 -44.44 15.71 -22.18
N ASP A 92 -45.72 16.10 -22.16
CA ASP A 92 -46.84 15.16 -22.20
C ASP A 92 -47.02 14.59 -23.62
N ILE A 93 -47.03 13.26 -23.73
CA ILE A 93 -47.30 12.55 -24.98
C ILE A 93 -48.67 12.91 -25.58
N ALA A 94 -49.67 13.25 -24.76
CA ALA A 94 -50.98 13.68 -25.24
C ALA A 94 -50.90 15.01 -26.01
N ASP A 95 -50.05 15.94 -25.57
CA ASP A 95 -49.84 17.21 -26.27
C ASP A 95 -49.14 16.98 -27.61
N ILE A 96 -48.10 16.15 -27.62
CA ILE A 96 -47.36 15.79 -28.83
C ILE A 96 -48.31 15.19 -29.87
N THR A 97 -49.09 14.17 -29.48
CA THR A 97 -49.99 13.47 -30.39
C THR A 97 -51.16 14.32 -30.88
N ALA A 98 -51.54 15.38 -30.15
CA ALA A 98 -52.53 16.36 -30.56
C ALA A 98 -51.98 17.41 -31.55
N THR A 99 -50.68 17.72 -31.50
CA THR A 99 -50.07 18.84 -32.24
C THR A 99 -49.29 18.40 -33.48
N TYR A 100 -48.56 17.29 -33.37
CA TYR A 100 -47.70 16.79 -34.43
C TYR A 100 -48.51 15.98 -35.45
N SER A 101 -48.12 16.12 -36.72
CA SER A 101 -48.63 15.27 -37.80
C SER A 101 -47.82 13.98 -37.89
N GLY A 102 -48.48 12.91 -38.32
CA GLY A 102 -47.93 11.57 -38.44
C GLY A 102 -49.09 10.57 -38.54
N ARG A 103 -48.83 9.40 -39.10
CA ARG A 103 -49.82 8.34 -39.34
C ARG A 103 -50.36 7.75 -38.04
N ASP A 104 -49.52 7.67 -37.03
CA ASP A 104 -49.78 7.10 -35.71
C ASP A 104 -49.04 7.88 -34.60
N SER A 105 -49.30 7.54 -33.34
CA SER A 105 -48.69 8.23 -32.19
C SER A 105 -47.16 8.11 -32.17
N ALA A 106 -46.61 6.97 -32.61
CA ALA A 106 -45.18 6.76 -32.67
C ALA A 106 -44.50 7.68 -33.69
N GLU A 107 -45.06 7.84 -34.89
CA GLU A 107 -44.51 8.75 -35.90
C GLU A 107 -44.63 10.21 -35.45
N LYS A 108 -45.74 10.57 -34.80
CA LYS A 108 -45.91 11.93 -34.23
C LYS A 108 -44.87 12.24 -33.16
N LEU A 109 -44.58 11.28 -32.28
CA LEU A 109 -43.51 11.41 -31.28
C LEU A 109 -42.14 11.57 -31.94
N ARG A 110 -41.80 10.71 -32.90
CA ARG A 110 -40.54 10.81 -33.63
C ARG A 110 -40.40 12.15 -34.37
N ASN A 111 -41.46 12.64 -35.01
CA ASN A 111 -41.46 13.94 -35.67
C ASN A 111 -41.24 15.11 -34.70
N PHE A 112 -41.73 15.01 -33.47
CA PHE A 112 -41.41 15.97 -32.41
C PHE A 112 -39.93 15.93 -32.03
N LEU A 113 -39.36 14.73 -31.85
CA LEU A 113 -37.94 14.57 -31.53
C LEU A 113 -37.02 15.08 -32.65
N ILE A 114 -37.37 14.84 -33.92
CA ILE A 114 -36.65 15.39 -35.09
C ILE A 114 -36.62 16.92 -35.05
N GLU A 115 -37.77 17.55 -34.78
CA GLU A 115 -37.85 19.01 -34.71
C GLU A 115 -37.03 19.55 -33.52
N ALA A 116 -37.14 18.93 -32.34
CA ALA A 116 -36.36 19.32 -31.15
C ALA A 116 -34.85 19.18 -31.38
N TYR A 117 -34.39 18.03 -31.89
CA TYR A 117 -32.99 17.79 -32.21
C TYR A 117 -32.45 18.80 -33.22
N THR A 118 -33.19 19.06 -34.30
CA THR A 118 -32.77 19.98 -35.36
C THR A 118 -32.73 21.43 -34.88
N GLU A 119 -33.79 21.91 -34.23
CA GLU A 119 -33.89 23.31 -33.78
C GLU A 119 -32.91 23.62 -32.65
N TRP A 120 -32.58 22.64 -31.80
CA TRP A 120 -31.68 22.85 -30.65
C TRP A 120 -30.21 22.53 -30.96
N SER A 121 -29.89 21.97 -32.12
CA SER A 121 -28.53 21.57 -32.54
C SER A 121 -27.47 22.67 -32.42
N SER A 122 -27.86 23.94 -32.54
CA SER A 122 -26.94 25.09 -32.44
C SER A 122 -26.92 25.77 -31.06
N ASN A 123 -27.72 25.26 -30.11
CA ASN A 123 -27.80 25.78 -28.75
C ASN A 123 -26.67 25.20 -27.87
N PRO A 124 -26.21 25.92 -26.82
CA PRO A 124 -25.28 25.35 -25.83
C PRO A 124 -25.77 24.07 -25.13
N THR A 125 -27.08 23.84 -25.06
CA THR A 125 -27.72 22.63 -24.52
C THR A 125 -28.49 21.90 -25.65
N PRO A 126 -27.79 21.21 -26.58
CA PRO A 126 -28.44 20.45 -27.63
C PRO A 126 -29.10 19.19 -27.05
N LEU A 127 -30.14 18.68 -27.69
CA LEU A 127 -30.77 17.42 -27.28
C LEU A 127 -29.77 16.26 -27.42
N LYS A 128 -29.56 15.53 -26.33
CA LYS A 128 -28.68 14.36 -26.26
C LYS A 128 -29.43 13.11 -25.80
N TYR A 129 -30.39 13.29 -24.88
CA TYR A 129 -31.05 12.21 -24.17
C TYR A 129 -32.57 12.30 -24.32
N VAL A 130 -33.22 11.16 -24.52
CA VAL A 130 -34.68 11.03 -24.44
C VAL A 130 -35.02 9.90 -23.48
N LEU A 131 -35.83 10.21 -22.47
CA LEU A 131 -36.37 9.24 -21.53
C LEU A 131 -37.85 9.03 -21.78
N LEU A 132 -38.22 7.81 -22.16
CA LEU A 132 -39.61 7.40 -22.33
C LEU A 132 -40.16 6.97 -20.97
N GLY A 133 -40.85 7.89 -20.29
CA GLY A 133 -41.31 7.76 -18.92
C GLY A 133 -42.69 7.10 -18.77
N GLY A 134 -42.91 6.00 -19.48
CA GLY A 134 -44.13 5.21 -19.35
C GLY A 134 -44.07 3.90 -20.14
N ASP A 135 -44.91 2.96 -19.77
CA ASP A 135 -45.05 1.68 -20.47
C ASP A 135 -45.61 1.85 -21.92
N ALA A 136 -45.56 0.81 -22.76
CA ALA A 136 -46.09 0.78 -24.13
C ALA A 136 -47.56 1.22 -24.20
N GLY A 137 -48.36 0.96 -23.17
CA GLY A 137 -49.75 1.44 -23.07
C GLY A 137 -49.88 2.97 -23.04
N PHE A 138 -48.82 3.68 -22.64
CA PHE A 138 -48.79 5.13 -22.43
C PHE A 138 -47.90 5.86 -23.45
N VAL A 139 -46.67 5.40 -23.62
CA VAL A 139 -45.68 5.96 -24.55
C VAL A 139 -45.46 4.94 -25.66
N PRO A 140 -45.82 5.28 -26.91
CA PRO A 140 -45.98 4.30 -27.98
C PRO A 140 -44.68 3.55 -28.29
N GLU A 141 -44.83 2.31 -28.73
CA GLU A 141 -43.78 1.44 -29.23
C GLU A 141 -43.73 1.43 -30.78
N ARG A 142 -42.61 0.98 -31.35
CA ARG A 142 -42.51 0.74 -32.80
C ARG A 142 -42.10 -0.70 -33.10
N ALA A 143 -42.90 -1.37 -33.93
CA ALA A 143 -42.57 -2.64 -34.54
C ALA A 143 -41.64 -2.44 -35.75
N LEU A 144 -40.47 -3.08 -35.72
CA LEU A 144 -39.45 -3.07 -36.77
C LEU A 144 -39.34 -4.44 -37.43
N ARG A 145 -39.28 -4.44 -38.76
CA ARG A 145 -39.23 -5.66 -39.58
C ARG A 145 -37.81 -6.20 -39.64
N ILE A 146 -37.66 -7.48 -39.33
CA ILE A 146 -36.39 -8.19 -39.53
C ILE A 146 -36.58 -9.69 -39.72
N ASP A 147 -35.85 -10.27 -40.68
CA ASP A 147 -35.68 -11.72 -40.82
C ASP A 147 -34.37 -12.17 -40.16
N ALA A 148 -34.45 -12.96 -39.09
CA ALA A 148 -33.28 -13.47 -38.38
C ALA A 148 -32.53 -14.58 -39.13
N TYR A 149 -33.21 -15.34 -40.01
CA TYR A 149 -32.66 -16.49 -40.72
C TYR A 149 -33.21 -16.57 -42.15
N TYR A 150 -32.39 -16.07 -43.07
CA TYR A 150 -32.64 -16.07 -44.52
C TYR A 150 -33.37 -17.33 -45.01
N ASN A 151 -34.60 -17.16 -45.52
CA ASN A 151 -35.41 -18.22 -46.15
C ASN A 151 -35.80 -19.42 -45.24
N SER A 152 -35.72 -19.30 -43.92
CA SER A 152 -36.02 -20.42 -43.02
C SER A 152 -37.50 -20.58 -42.65
N GLY A 153 -38.32 -19.53 -42.82
CA GLY A 153 -39.72 -19.54 -42.40
C GLY A 153 -39.93 -19.46 -40.88
N TRP A 154 -38.85 -19.51 -40.10
CA TRP A 154 -38.82 -19.46 -38.65
C TRP A 154 -38.15 -18.14 -38.23
N HIS A 155 -38.81 -17.35 -37.38
CA HIS A 155 -38.38 -16.01 -36.92
C HIS A 155 -38.62 -14.83 -37.88
N HIS A 156 -39.71 -14.86 -38.67
CA HIS A 156 -40.25 -13.68 -39.35
C HIS A 156 -41.04 -12.82 -38.35
N ASN A 157 -40.40 -11.87 -37.68
CA ASN A 157 -41.07 -11.11 -36.62
C ASN A 157 -40.92 -9.60 -36.82
N ASN A 158 -41.95 -8.90 -36.37
CA ASN A 158 -41.81 -7.52 -35.93
C ASN A 158 -41.14 -7.54 -34.55
N VAL A 159 -40.01 -6.84 -34.41
CA VAL A 159 -39.32 -6.60 -33.14
C VAL A 159 -39.77 -5.24 -32.63
N TYR A 160 -40.32 -5.20 -31.42
CA TYR A 160 -40.67 -3.92 -30.79
C TYR A 160 -39.41 -3.26 -30.25
N SER A 161 -39.20 -1.99 -30.59
CA SER A 161 -37.94 -1.31 -30.33
C SER A 161 -38.13 0.19 -30.13
N ASP A 162 -37.38 0.74 -29.18
CA ASP A 162 -37.27 2.18 -28.95
C ASP A 162 -36.17 2.83 -29.82
N HIS A 163 -35.37 2.04 -30.55
CA HIS A 163 -34.35 2.55 -31.48
C HIS A 163 -34.92 3.42 -32.59
N TYR A 164 -36.21 3.24 -32.90
CA TYR A 164 -36.97 4.13 -33.80
C TYR A 164 -36.95 5.60 -33.35
N TYR A 165 -36.82 5.85 -32.04
CA TYR A 165 -36.72 7.19 -31.47
C TYR A 165 -35.27 7.68 -31.33
N SER A 166 -34.28 6.80 -31.51
CA SER A 166 -32.84 7.11 -31.44
C SER A 166 -32.29 7.53 -32.80
N GLY A 167 -32.62 6.78 -33.85
CA GLY A 167 -32.31 7.13 -35.24
C GLY A 167 -33.37 8.06 -35.80
N LEU A 168 -32.99 9.30 -36.08
CA LEU A 168 -33.86 10.41 -36.47
C LEU A 168 -33.79 10.72 -37.97
N ASP A 169 -32.90 10.07 -38.73
CA ASP A 169 -32.84 10.20 -40.19
C ASP A 169 -33.89 9.34 -40.91
N GLY A 170 -34.31 9.79 -42.10
CA GLY A 170 -35.31 9.11 -42.92
C GLY A 170 -36.71 9.01 -42.27
N ASN A 171 -37.60 8.22 -42.86
CA ASN A 171 -38.95 7.96 -42.33
C ASN A 171 -39.15 6.53 -41.82
N TRP A 172 -38.17 5.65 -42.06
CA TRP A 172 -38.18 4.21 -41.76
C TRP A 172 -39.30 3.42 -42.44
N ASP A 173 -39.99 3.99 -43.44
CA ASP A 173 -41.13 3.41 -44.17
C ASP A 173 -41.12 4.02 -45.58
N SER A 174 -40.03 3.79 -46.32
CA SER A 174 -39.72 4.55 -47.54
C SER A 174 -40.65 4.18 -48.70
N ASP A 175 -41.21 2.97 -48.70
CA ASP A 175 -42.21 2.55 -49.67
C ASP A 175 -43.66 2.89 -49.26
N ASN A 176 -43.82 3.49 -48.06
CA ASN A 176 -45.10 3.88 -47.48
C ASN A 176 -46.09 2.71 -47.47
N ASP A 177 -45.59 1.51 -47.19
CA ASP A 177 -46.37 0.27 -47.13
C ASP A 177 -46.80 -0.11 -45.71
N SER A 178 -46.34 0.65 -44.70
CA SER A 178 -46.54 0.46 -43.27
C SER A 178 -45.68 -0.60 -42.57
N ILE A 179 -44.61 -1.07 -43.20
CA ILE A 179 -43.59 -1.95 -42.64
C ILE A 179 -42.32 -1.14 -42.39
N PHE A 180 -41.80 -1.18 -41.16
CA PHE A 180 -40.73 -0.26 -40.77
C PHE A 180 -39.36 -0.89 -40.64
N GLY A 181 -38.33 -0.15 -41.05
CA GLY A 181 -36.92 -0.50 -40.84
C GLY A 181 -36.50 -1.77 -41.58
N GLU A 182 -37.24 -2.13 -42.63
CA GLU A 182 -36.99 -3.33 -43.41
C GLU A 182 -35.72 -3.23 -44.25
N GLY A 183 -35.14 -4.41 -44.53
CA GLY A 183 -34.01 -4.54 -45.44
C GLY A 183 -34.47 -4.66 -46.89
N ASP A 184 -33.52 -4.75 -47.83
CA ASP A 184 -33.81 -4.93 -49.26
C ASP A 184 -34.70 -6.17 -49.51
N ALA A 185 -35.80 -5.99 -50.23
CA ALA A 185 -36.76 -7.04 -50.57
C ALA A 185 -36.17 -8.20 -51.41
N THR A 186 -35.00 -8.02 -52.02
CA THR A 186 -34.25 -9.10 -52.67
C THR A 186 -33.58 -10.05 -51.67
N ILE A 187 -33.42 -9.61 -50.42
CA ILE A 187 -32.79 -10.35 -49.32
C ILE A 187 -33.83 -10.72 -48.25
N ASP A 188 -34.71 -9.80 -47.83
CA ASP A 188 -35.90 -10.12 -47.03
C ASP A 188 -37.11 -10.30 -47.95
N THR A 189 -37.43 -11.55 -48.31
CA THR A 189 -38.50 -11.87 -49.29
C THR A 189 -39.93 -11.46 -48.90
N GLN A 190 -40.09 -10.91 -47.71
CA GLN A 190 -41.34 -10.44 -47.13
C GLN A 190 -41.29 -8.94 -46.78
N ALA A 191 -40.18 -8.27 -47.04
CA ALA A 191 -40.12 -6.81 -47.13
C ALA A 191 -40.83 -6.36 -48.42
N SER A 192 -41.35 -5.15 -48.41
CA SER A 192 -42.00 -4.55 -49.56
C SER A 192 -41.03 -3.67 -50.35
N GLY A 193 -41.43 -3.30 -51.57
CA GLY A 193 -40.70 -2.30 -52.34
C GLY A 193 -39.41 -2.76 -53.06
N ASN A 194 -38.78 -1.80 -53.75
CA ASN A 194 -37.43 -1.92 -54.35
C ASN A 194 -36.41 -1.13 -53.50
N SER A 195 -36.75 -0.87 -52.23
CA SER A 195 -36.06 0.09 -51.37
C SER A 195 -35.00 -0.65 -50.55
N GLY A 196 -33.81 -0.07 -50.45
CA GLY A 196 -32.73 -0.58 -49.60
C GLY A 196 -33.02 -0.36 -48.11
N ASP A 197 -32.00 -0.51 -47.27
CA ASP A 197 -32.06 -0.37 -45.81
C ASP A 197 -32.80 0.90 -45.36
N GLU A 198 -34.03 0.75 -44.85
CA GLU A 198 -34.88 1.87 -44.43
C GLU A 198 -34.56 2.37 -43.02
N ALA A 199 -33.79 1.59 -42.26
CA ALA A 199 -33.47 1.92 -40.88
C ALA A 199 -32.26 2.85 -40.78
N ASP A 200 -32.35 3.74 -39.81
CA ASP A 200 -31.23 4.53 -39.34
C ASP A 200 -30.55 3.80 -38.17
N LEU A 201 -29.36 3.27 -38.44
CA LEU A 201 -28.59 2.47 -37.47
C LEU A 201 -27.46 3.30 -36.82
N LEU A 202 -27.44 4.61 -37.06
CA LEU A 202 -26.66 5.58 -36.30
C LEU A 202 -27.65 6.38 -35.45
N PHE A 203 -27.31 6.66 -34.21
CA PHE A 203 -28.26 7.28 -33.29
C PHE A 203 -27.91 8.74 -33.05
N GLU A 204 -28.87 9.64 -33.27
CA GLU A 204 -28.73 11.07 -32.97
C GLU A 204 -28.85 11.37 -31.48
N VAL A 205 -29.66 10.58 -30.77
CA VAL A 205 -29.94 10.73 -29.34
C VAL A 205 -29.92 9.37 -28.64
N ALA A 206 -29.48 9.35 -27.39
CA ALA A 206 -29.58 8.16 -26.55
C ALA A 206 -30.98 8.06 -25.94
N VAL A 207 -31.64 6.92 -26.15
CA VAL A 207 -32.99 6.65 -25.66
C VAL A 207 -32.97 5.57 -24.59
N GLY A 208 -33.66 5.83 -23.49
CA GLY A 208 -33.99 4.82 -22.49
C GLY A 208 -35.47 4.88 -22.13
N ARG A 209 -36.02 3.77 -21.59
CA ARG A 209 -37.42 3.67 -21.16
C ARG A 209 -37.52 3.27 -19.71
N ILE A 210 -38.37 3.95 -18.96
CA ILE A 210 -38.83 3.48 -17.64
C ILE A 210 -40.33 3.19 -17.79
N PRO A 211 -40.75 1.91 -17.85
CA PRO A 211 -42.12 1.55 -18.18
C PRO A 211 -43.07 1.67 -16.98
N VAL A 212 -43.11 2.84 -16.35
CA VAL A 212 -44.03 3.12 -15.23
C VAL A 212 -45.46 3.26 -15.72
N GLU A 213 -46.40 2.70 -14.96
CA GLU A 213 -47.83 2.90 -15.08
C GLU A 213 -48.41 3.69 -13.91
N THR A 214 -47.77 3.60 -12.74
CA THR A 214 -48.28 4.17 -11.49
C THR A 214 -47.26 5.06 -10.77
N THR A 215 -47.77 5.98 -9.93
CA THR A 215 -46.94 6.80 -9.03
C THR A 215 -46.09 5.95 -8.08
N THR A 216 -46.54 4.74 -7.71
CA THR A 216 -45.78 3.85 -6.81
C THR A 216 -44.54 3.30 -7.50
N GLU A 217 -44.68 2.75 -8.71
CA GLU A 217 -43.55 2.26 -9.51
C GLU A 217 -42.55 3.38 -9.80
N PHE A 218 -43.05 4.58 -10.15
CA PHE A 218 -42.19 5.75 -10.34
C PHE A 218 -41.37 6.07 -9.09
N ASN A 219 -42.00 6.08 -7.91
CA ASN A 219 -41.30 6.39 -6.67
C ASN A 219 -40.24 5.32 -6.35
N ASN A 220 -40.54 4.04 -6.54
CA ASN A 220 -39.58 2.96 -6.34
C ASN A 220 -38.37 3.13 -7.26
N TRP A 221 -38.61 3.31 -8.56
CA TRP A 221 -37.53 3.53 -9.52
C TRP A 221 -36.71 4.79 -9.21
N PHE A 222 -37.37 5.92 -8.92
CA PHE A 222 -36.69 7.18 -8.63
C PHE A 222 -35.83 7.09 -7.35
N LEU A 223 -36.30 6.37 -6.33
CA LEU A 223 -35.49 6.08 -5.14
C LEU A 223 -34.20 5.35 -5.52
N LYS A 224 -34.28 4.27 -6.31
CA LYS A 224 -33.11 3.50 -6.76
C LYS A 224 -32.12 4.36 -7.56
N GLN A 225 -32.66 5.16 -8.48
CA GLN A 225 -31.87 6.07 -9.31
C GLN A 225 -31.14 7.13 -8.47
N ARG A 226 -31.81 7.72 -7.48
CA ARG A 226 -31.21 8.68 -6.57
C ARG A 226 -30.18 8.03 -5.67
N ASP A 227 -30.49 6.87 -5.11
CA ASP A 227 -29.60 6.20 -4.15
C ASP A 227 -28.30 5.76 -4.83
N TYR A 228 -28.37 5.16 -6.04
CA TYR A 228 -27.21 4.83 -6.87
C TYR A 228 -26.31 6.05 -7.17
N THR A 229 -26.91 7.21 -7.43
CA THR A 229 -26.19 8.46 -7.77
C THR A 229 -25.76 9.30 -6.56
N SER A 230 -26.27 9.01 -5.34
CA SER A 230 -26.07 9.82 -4.13
C SER A 230 -24.92 9.37 -3.21
N GLN A 231 -24.16 8.34 -3.59
CA GLN A 231 -22.95 7.89 -2.90
C GLN A 231 -23.15 7.41 -1.43
N THR A 232 -24.32 6.84 -1.11
CA THR A 232 -24.58 6.26 0.24
C THR A 232 -24.29 4.75 0.34
N VAL A 233 -23.77 4.15 -0.75
CA VAL A 233 -23.46 2.72 -0.86
C VAL A 233 -22.11 2.38 -0.21
N ALA A 234 -21.91 1.10 0.11
CA ALA A 234 -20.66 0.61 0.69
C ALA A 234 -19.44 0.85 -0.24
N GLU A 235 -18.27 1.13 0.34
CA GLU A 235 -17.04 1.54 -0.37
C GLU A 235 -16.55 0.54 -1.44
N ASP A 236 -16.91 -0.74 -1.32
CA ASP A 236 -16.50 -1.81 -2.26
C ASP A 236 -17.60 -2.19 -3.28
N PHE A 237 -18.78 -1.57 -3.23
CA PHE A 237 -19.92 -1.91 -4.08
C PHE A 237 -19.60 -1.75 -5.58
N TYR A 238 -19.05 -0.59 -5.97
CA TYR A 238 -18.82 -0.24 -7.38
C TYR A 238 -17.77 -1.12 -8.09
N GLN A 239 -16.97 -1.88 -7.34
CA GLN A 239 -16.00 -2.83 -7.88
C GLN A 239 -16.48 -4.29 -7.84
N LYS A 240 -17.74 -4.56 -7.48
CA LYS A 240 -18.28 -5.93 -7.45
C LYS A 240 -19.04 -6.24 -8.73
N ALA A 241 -18.59 -7.28 -9.43
CA ALA A 241 -19.27 -7.81 -10.60
C ALA A 241 -19.65 -9.28 -10.40
N LEU A 242 -20.84 -9.66 -10.87
CA LEU A 242 -21.35 -11.02 -10.88
C LEU A 242 -21.54 -11.50 -12.31
N MET A 243 -20.94 -12.64 -12.61
CA MET A 243 -21.01 -13.32 -13.91
C MET A 243 -21.88 -14.57 -13.78
N ILE A 244 -23.02 -14.61 -14.47
CA ILE A 244 -24.00 -15.69 -14.40
C ILE A 244 -24.06 -16.43 -15.75
N GLY A 245 -23.75 -17.73 -15.73
CA GLY A 245 -23.66 -18.56 -16.93
C GLY A 245 -24.48 -19.83 -16.83
N GLU A 246 -25.66 -19.86 -17.45
CA GLU A 246 -26.55 -21.03 -17.41
C GLU A 246 -26.18 -22.09 -18.45
N ARG A 247 -26.82 -23.26 -18.37
CA ARG A 247 -26.75 -24.28 -19.41
C ARG A 247 -27.71 -23.94 -20.56
N LEU A 248 -27.18 -23.66 -21.75
CA LEU A 248 -27.95 -23.21 -22.92
C LEU A 248 -28.45 -24.38 -23.78
N SER A 249 -27.74 -25.51 -23.79
CA SER A 249 -28.11 -26.71 -24.55
C SER A 249 -27.54 -27.98 -23.91
N SER A 250 -27.56 -29.12 -24.63
CA SER A 250 -26.98 -30.37 -24.12
C SER A 250 -25.51 -30.26 -23.74
N THR A 251 -24.75 -29.44 -24.46
CA THR A 251 -23.30 -29.33 -24.42
C THR A 251 -22.78 -27.88 -24.35
N ILE A 252 -23.66 -26.88 -24.44
CA ILE A 252 -23.30 -25.46 -24.44
C ILE A 252 -23.69 -24.80 -23.11
N PHE A 253 -22.80 -23.98 -22.57
CA PHE A 253 -22.94 -23.26 -21.31
C PHE A 253 -22.55 -21.78 -21.50
N GLY A 254 -23.18 -20.88 -20.74
CA GLY A 254 -22.92 -19.45 -20.79
C GLY A 254 -21.65 -19.00 -20.07
N GLY A 255 -21.15 -19.80 -19.11
CA GLY A 255 -19.99 -19.46 -18.27
C GLY A 255 -18.75 -19.00 -19.05
N PRO A 256 -18.27 -19.75 -20.06
CA PRO A 256 -17.11 -19.35 -20.86
C PRO A 256 -17.26 -17.98 -21.52
N ALA A 257 -18.45 -17.59 -21.98
CA ALA A 257 -18.66 -16.27 -22.57
C ALA A 257 -18.70 -15.15 -21.50
N MET A 258 -19.13 -15.48 -20.28
CA MET A 258 -19.04 -14.55 -19.15
C MET A 258 -17.60 -14.39 -18.66
N ASP A 259 -16.74 -15.42 -18.77
CA ASP A 259 -15.31 -15.27 -18.49
C ASP A 259 -14.61 -14.35 -19.49
N GLU A 260 -15.05 -14.35 -20.76
CA GLU A 260 -14.55 -13.36 -21.74
C GLU A 260 -14.91 -11.94 -21.32
N LEU A 261 -16.14 -11.76 -20.81
CA LEU A 261 -16.59 -10.47 -20.31
C LEU A 261 -15.85 -10.07 -19.03
N ALA A 262 -15.59 -11.03 -18.12
CA ALA A 262 -14.80 -10.82 -16.91
C ALA A 262 -13.39 -10.25 -17.19
N GLY A 263 -12.80 -10.59 -18.34
CA GLY A 263 -11.51 -10.03 -18.77
C GLY A 263 -11.50 -8.50 -18.95
N TYR A 264 -12.66 -7.87 -19.13
CA TYR A 264 -12.78 -6.41 -19.19
C TYR A 264 -12.69 -5.73 -17.82
N PHE A 265 -12.82 -6.49 -16.74
CA PHE A 265 -12.86 -5.97 -15.37
C PHE A 265 -11.70 -6.48 -14.50
N PRO A 266 -10.43 -6.33 -14.92
CA PRO A 266 -9.29 -6.90 -14.19
C PRO A 266 -9.14 -6.36 -12.75
N GLU A 267 -9.75 -5.21 -12.46
CA GLU A 267 -9.71 -4.54 -11.15
C GLU A 267 -10.93 -4.83 -10.28
N TYR A 268 -11.96 -5.50 -10.81
CA TYR A 268 -13.19 -5.79 -10.05
C TYR A 268 -13.04 -7.06 -9.20
N SER A 269 -13.75 -7.09 -8.08
CA SER A 269 -14.07 -8.32 -7.37
C SER A 269 -15.15 -9.08 -8.16
N ILE A 270 -14.70 -10.04 -8.98
CA ILE A 270 -15.58 -10.84 -9.84
C ILE A 270 -16.01 -12.11 -9.11
N SER A 271 -17.32 -12.31 -8.99
CA SER A 271 -17.94 -13.57 -8.59
C SER A 271 -18.53 -14.29 -9.81
N THR A 272 -18.40 -15.61 -9.87
CA THR A 272 -18.91 -16.42 -10.98
C THR A 272 -19.91 -17.48 -10.50
N LEU A 273 -21.07 -17.54 -11.15
CA LEU A 273 -22.13 -18.52 -10.89
C LEU A 273 -22.46 -19.26 -12.18
N TYR A 274 -21.76 -20.36 -12.43
CA TYR A 274 -21.83 -21.11 -13.67
C TYR A 274 -22.45 -22.50 -13.46
N ALA A 275 -23.32 -22.88 -14.40
CA ALA A 275 -23.94 -24.19 -14.41
C ALA A 275 -22.92 -25.32 -14.71
N ILE A 276 -21.84 -25.02 -15.46
CA ILE A 276 -20.77 -25.99 -15.76
C ILE A 276 -19.96 -26.37 -14.51
N ASP A 277 -19.82 -25.44 -13.57
CA ASP A 277 -19.08 -25.63 -12.31
C ASP A 277 -19.96 -26.01 -11.13
N ALA A 278 -21.28 -26.15 -11.37
CA ALA A 278 -22.29 -26.41 -10.35
C ALA A 278 -22.33 -25.37 -9.21
N THR A 279 -21.93 -24.12 -9.48
CA THR A 279 -22.02 -22.98 -8.54
C THR A 279 -23.33 -22.20 -8.70
N TYR A 280 -23.96 -22.30 -9.87
CA TYR A 280 -25.25 -21.64 -10.18
C TYR A 280 -26.42 -22.18 -9.35
N SER A 281 -27.13 -21.28 -8.64
CA SER A 281 -28.44 -21.52 -8.05
C SER A 281 -29.17 -20.21 -7.79
N GLU A 282 -30.51 -20.24 -7.78
CA GLU A 282 -31.36 -19.10 -7.44
C GLU A 282 -30.94 -18.44 -6.12
N ALA A 283 -30.75 -19.24 -5.07
CA ALA A 283 -30.34 -18.77 -3.75
C ALA A 283 -28.97 -18.06 -3.76
N ALA A 284 -28.01 -18.54 -4.57
CA ALA A 284 -26.71 -17.87 -4.69
C ALA A 284 -26.84 -16.49 -5.35
N ILE A 285 -27.68 -16.38 -6.39
CA ILE A 285 -27.91 -15.12 -7.11
C ILE A 285 -28.61 -14.11 -6.19
N VAL A 286 -29.66 -14.54 -5.48
CA VAL A 286 -30.35 -13.71 -4.46
C VAL A 286 -29.36 -13.21 -3.42
N ASN A 287 -28.48 -14.08 -2.90
CA ASN A 287 -27.49 -13.68 -1.91
C ASN A 287 -26.52 -12.61 -2.44
N HIS A 288 -26.02 -12.75 -3.67
CA HIS A 288 -25.13 -11.75 -4.27
C HIS A 288 -25.80 -10.40 -4.47
N ILE A 289 -27.03 -10.38 -5.01
CA ILE A 289 -27.80 -9.14 -5.22
C ILE A 289 -28.10 -8.49 -3.86
N ASN A 290 -28.59 -9.26 -2.87
CA ASN A 290 -28.91 -8.75 -1.54
C ASN A 290 -27.68 -8.28 -0.74
N SER A 291 -26.50 -8.84 -1.02
CA SER A 291 -25.24 -8.42 -0.38
C SER A 291 -24.57 -7.20 -1.02
N GLY A 292 -25.12 -6.69 -2.11
CA GLY A 292 -24.54 -5.58 -2.88
C GLY A 292 -23.58 -6.06 -3.96
N THR A 293 -24.01 -5.97 -5.21
CA THR A 293 -23.21 -6.18 -6.43
C THR A 293 -23.53 -5.05 -7.40
N ALA A 294 -22.54 -4.36 -7.96
CA ALA A 294 -22.79 -3.25 -8.87
C ALA A 294 -23.15 -3.71 -10.27
N LEU A 295 -22.45 -4.70 -10.81
CA LEU A 295 -22.67 -5.20 -12.16
C LEU A 295 -23.13 -6.65 -12.14
N VAL A 296 -24.28 -6.96 -12.73
CA VAL A 296 -24.78 -8.33 -12.87
C VAL A 296 -24.93 -8.66 -14.36
N ASN A 297 -24.12 -9.60 -14.82
CA ASN A 297 -24.02 -10.00 -16.20
C ASN A 297 -24.52 -11.42 -16.38
N HIS A 298 -25.37 -11.64 -17.38
CA HIS A 298 -26.03 -12.93 -17.55
C HIS A 298 -26.09 -13.40 -18.99
N LEU A 299 -25.70 -14.67 -19.15
CA LEU A 299 -26.02 -15.47 -20.32
C LEU A 299 -26.73 -16.76 -19.89
N GLY A 300 -28.01 -16.84 -20.23
CA GLY A 300 -28.86 -17.96 -19.90
C GLY A 300 -30.22 -17.92 -20.60
N HIS A 301 -31.14 -18.78 -20.16
CA HIS A 301 -32.49 -18.78 -20.69
C HIS A 301 -33.30 -17.60 -20.12
N GLY A 302 -34.30 -17.17 -20.88
CA GLY A 302 -35.21 -16.11 -20.46
C GLY A 302 -36.57 -16.26 -21.14
N ASN A 303 -37.59 -15.71 -20.51
CA ASN A 303 -38.88 -15.41 -21.13
C ASN A 303 -39.48 -14.17 -20.43
N PRO A 304 -40.67 -13.66 -20.83
CA PRO A 304 -41.25 -12.47 -20.22
C PRO A 304 -41.44 -12.56 -18.70
N THR A 305 -41.49 -13.75 -18.12
CA THR A 305 -41.79 -13.94 -16.69
C THR A 305 -40.68 -14.60 -15.89
N THR A 306 -39.55 -14.96 -16.52
CA THR A 306 -38.46 -15.69 -15.85
C THR A 306 -37.06 -15.39 -16.37
N ILE A 307 -36.08 -15.29 -15.48
CA ILE A 307 -34.64 -15.10 -15.74
C ILE A 307 -33.84 -15.56 -14.51
N PHE A 308 -32.61 -16.08 -14.62
CA PHE A 308 -31.83 -16.54 -13.44
C PHE A 308 -32.47 -17.69 -12.64
N SER A 309 -33.42 -18.42 -13.24
CA SER A 309 -34.40 -19.26 -12.52
C SER A 309 -35.38 -18.51 -11.60
N PHE A 310 -35.38 -17.18 -11.59
CA PHE A 310 -36.38 -16.35 -10.92
C PHE A 310 -37.68 -16.34 -11.73
N THR A 311 -38.79 -16.20 -11.02
CA THR A 311 -40.08 -15.74 -11.54
C THR A 311 -40.34 -14.30 -11.09
N LEU A 312 -41.40 -13.66 -11.63
CA LEU A 312 -41.84 -12.34 -11.15
C LEU A 312 -42.00 -12.29 -9.62
N SER A 313 -42.61 -13.33 -9.04
CA SER A 313 -42.80 -13.41 -7.59
C SER A 313 -41.50 -13.59 -6.81
N ASP A 314 -40.45 -14.16 -7.40
CA ASP A 314 -39.17 -14.33 -6.68
C ASP A 314 -38.43 -13.00 -6.53
N ILE A 315 -38.60 -12.07 -7.47
CA ILE A 315 -38.08 -10.70 -7.34
C ILE A 315 -38.76 -10.01 -6.15
N GLU A 316 -40.09 -9.96 -6.16
CA GLU A 316 -40.90 -9.32 -5.12
C GLU A 316 -40.65 -9.93 -3.72
N ASN A 317 -40.52 -11.25 -3.63
CA ASN A 317 -40.47 -11.94 -2.33
C ASN A 317 -39.06 -12.20 -1.79
N ASN A 318 -38.03 -12.28 -2.64
CA ASN A 318 -36.69 -12.72 -2.23
C ASN A 318 -35.62 -11.62 -2.31
N LEU A 319 -35.80 -10.59 -3.14
CA LEU A 319 -34.85 -9.47 -3.17
C LEU A 319 -35.15 -8.48 -2.05
N THR A 320 -34.11 -8.08 -1.35
CA THR A 320 -34.14 -7.13 -0.23
C THR A 320 -32.98 -6.14 -0.32
N ASN A 321 -32.35 -6.02 -1.50
CA ASN A 321 -31.16 -5.20 -1.69
C ASN A 321 -31.50 -3.70 -1.62
N THR A 322 -30.63 -2.95 -0.97
CA THR A 322 -30.66 -1.48 -0.94
C THR A 322 -29.54 -0.85 -1.77
N ASP A 323 -28.57 -1.66 -2.19
CA ASP A 323 -27.60 -1.31 -3.22
C ASP A 323 -28.09 -1.92 -4.54
N TYR A 324 -28.33 -1.09 -5.54
CA TYR A 324 -29.06 -1.48 -6.75
C TYR A 324 -28.07 -1.76 -7.90
N PRO A 325 -27.99 -2.98 -8.44
CA PRO A 325 -27.14 -3.29 -9.59
C PRO A 325 -27.61 -2.63 -10.89
N PHE A 326 -26.67 -2.51 -11.83
CA PHE A 326 -26.95 -2.55 -13.26
C PHE A 326 -26.98 -4.02 -13.71
N ILE A 327 -28.01 -4.40 -14.47
CA ILE A 327 -28.17 -5.77 -14.98
C ILE A 327 -28.07 -5.77 -16.50
N TYR A 328 -27.19 -6.59 -17.07
CA TYR A 328 -27.18 -6.89 -18.50
C TYR A 328 -27.46 -8.36 -18.72
N THR A 329 -28.53 -8.66 -19.45
CA THR A 329 -28.92 -10.03 -19.78
C THR A 329 -29.04 -10.27 -21.27
N GLN A 330 -28.64 -11.47 -21.70
CA GLN A 330 -28.83 -12.00 -23.06
C GLN A 330 -30.03 -12.96 -23.16
N GLY A 331 -30.82 -13.06 -22.09
CA GLY A 331 -32.00 -13.94 -22.02
C GLY A 331 -33.10 -13.49 -22.97
N CYS A 332 -33.80 -14.45 -23.59
CA CYS A 332 -34.86 -14.13 -24.54
C CYS A 332 -36.08 -13.48 -23.85
N ASN A 333 -36.70 -12.49 -24.49
CA ASN A 333 -37.96 -11.83 -24.11
C ASN A 333 -37.99 -11.23 -22.70
N THR A 334 -36.84 -11.04 -22.04
CA THR A 334 -36.80 -10.56 -20.65
C THR A 334 -37.32 -9.13 -20.51
N SER A 335 -37.21 -8.35 -21.58
CA SER A 335 -37.63 -6.94 -21.66
C SER A 335 -38.79 -6.76 -22.62
N LYS A 336 -39.67 -7.74 -22.75
CA LYS A 336 -40.84 -7.66 -23.64
C LYS A 336 -41.94 -6.78 -23.05
N PHE A 337 -41.71 -5.47 -22.95
CA PHE A 337 -42.63 -4.44 -22.41
C PHE A 337 -43.93 -4.24 -23.21
N THR A 338 -44.27 -5.14 -24.13
CA THR A 338 -45.55 -5.13 -24.85
C THR A 338 -46.54 -6.17 -24.31
N THR A 339 -46.16 -6.85 -23.23
CA THR A 339 -46.99 -7.79 -22.45
C THR A 339 -47.21 -7.21 -21.06
N ASP A 340 -48.27 -7.62 -20.34
CA ASP A 340 -48.68 -7.04 -19.03
C ASP A 340 -47.53 -6.55 -18.15
N ASP A 341 -46.66 -7.44 -17.65
CA ASP A 341 -45.39 -7.08 -16.98
C ASP A 341 -44.30 -8.08 -17.40
N ALA A 342 -43.25 -7.58 -18.04
CA ALA A 342 -42.03 -8.35 -18.28
C ALA A 342 -41.13 -8.36 -17.04
N ILE A 343 -40.33 -9.41 -16.87
CA ILE A 343 -39.50 -9.61 -15.68
C ILE A 343 -38.48 -8.49 -15.47
N ALA A 344 -37.97 -7.89 -16.55
CA ALA A 344 -37.12 -6.72 -16.47
C ALA A 344 -37.84 -5.49 -15.88
N GLU A 345 -39.15 -5.36 -16.06
CA GLU A 345 -39.95 -4.29 -15.47
C GLU A 345 -40.02 -4.47 -13.96
N CYS A 346 -40.28 -5.69 -13.45
CA CYS A 346 -40.24 -5.96 -12.02
C CYS A 346 -38.88 -5.60 -11.37
N PHE A 347 -37.74 -5.93 -12.02
CA PHE A 347 -36.42 -5.53 -11.50
C PHE A 347 -36.27 -4.01 -11.36
N ILE A 348 -36.87 -3.22 -12.26
CA ILE A 348 -36.72 -1.76 -12.30
C ILE A 348 -37.82 -1.04 -11.50
N LEU A 349 -39.01 -1.61 -11.37
CA LEU A 349 -40.18 -0.95 -10.78
C LEU A 349 -40.56 -1.42 -9.37
N ASP A 350 -40.14 -2.63 -8.96
CA ASP A 350 -40.31 -3.07 -7.57
C ASP A 350 -39.39 -2.29 -6.61
N GLU A 351 -39.68 -2.36 -5.31
CA GLU A 351 -38.92 -1.64 -4.26
C GLU A 351 -37.43 -2.01 -4.25
N HIS A 352 -37.12 -3.27 -4.56
CA HIS A 352 -35.76 -3.81 -4.65
C HIS A 352 -35.37 -4.08 -6.12
N GLY A 353 -34.27 -4.79 -6.37
CA GLY A 353 -33.83 -5.11 -7.72
C GLY A 353 -32.80 -4.11 -8.26
N ALA A 354 -32.95 -3.69 -9.51
CA ALA A 354 -31.95 -2.92 -10.27
C ALA A 354 -32.34 -1.45 -10.45
N PHE A 355 -31.35 -0.57 -10.65
CA PHE A 355 -31.61 0.82 -11.06
C PHE A 355 -31.71 0.96 -12.58
N ALA A 356 -31.03 0.07 -13.31
CA ALA A 356 -30.97 0.05 -14.77
C ALA A 356 -30.76 -1.39 -15.28
N LEU A 357 -31.33 -1.69 -16.46
CA LEU A 357 -31.23 -3.00 -17.07
C LEU A 357 -31.19 -2.93 -18.60
N VAL A 358 -30.32 -3.73 -19.20
CA VAL A 358 -30.30 -4.01 -20.65
C VAL A 358 -30.78 -5.44 -20.90
N GLY A 359 -31.73 -5.60 -21.82
CA GLY A 359 -32.31 -6.90 -22.13
C GLY A 359 -33.00 -6.94 -23.49
N ASN A 360 -33.57 -8.10 -23.81
CA ASN A 360 -34.10 -8.42 -25.14
C ASN A 360 -35.65 -8.38 -25.16
N THR A 361 -36.25 -7.69 -26.13
CA THR A 361 -37.73 -7.67 -26.31
C THR A 361 -38.27 -8.98 -26.91
N SER A 362 -37.40 -9.80 -27.49
CA SER A 362 -37.70 -11.04 -28.21
C SER A 362 -36.59 -12.09 -28.08
N TYR A 363 -35.58 -12.17 -28.96
CA TYR A 363 -34.60 -13.29 -28.96
C TYR A 363 -33.15 -12.82 -28.94
N GLY A 364 -32.39 -13.22 -27.90
CA GLY A 364 -30.96 -12.87 -27.73
C GLY A 364 -29.95 -13.78 -28.46
N PHE A 365 -30.40 -14.83 -29.15
CA PHE A 365 -29.59 -15.73 -30.00
C PHE A 365 -28.15 -16.09 -29.51
N TYR A 366 -27.99 -17.24 -28.85
CA TYR A 366 -26.68 -17.81 -28.49
C TYR A 366 -26.03 -18.60 -29.65
N SER A 367 -24.73 -18.90 -29.55
CA SER A 367 -23.99 -19.72 -30.53
C SER A 367 -23.81 -21.17 -30.07
N SER A 368 -23.95 -22.12 -31.01
CA SER A 368 -23.82 -23.56 -30.75
C SER A 368 -22.42 -24.13 -30.97
N PHE A 369 -21.41 -23.31 -31.25
CA PHE A 369 -20.05 -23.80 -31.49
C PHE A 369 -19.31 -24.09 -30.18
N GLU A 370 -19.04 -25.37 -29.92
CA GLU A 370 -18.17 -25.85 -28.85
C GLU A 370 -16.71 -25.46 -29.19
N ASN A 371 -15.96 -24.91 -28.21
CA ASN A 371 -14.51 -24.65 -28.22
C ASN A 371 -14.06 -23.21 -28.57
N GLN A 372 -13.94 -22.37 -27.53
CA GLN A 372 -13.03 -21.23 -27.54
C GLN A 372 -11.73 -21.66 -26.82
N GLY A 373 -10.73 -22.11 -27.58
CA GLY A 373 -9.43 -22.48 -27.02
C GLY A 373 -8.61 -21.27 -26.59
N THR A 374 -7.76 -21.42 -25.57
CA THR A 374 -6.87 -20.37 -25.04
C THR A 374 -6.00 -19.68 -26.10
N SER A 375 -5.63 -20.37 -27.17
CA SER A 375 -4.91 -19.79 -28.31
C SER A 375 -5.72 -18.76 -29.10
N GLN A 376 -7.05 -18.81 -29.07
CA GLN A 376 -7.91 -17.81 -29.69
C GLN A 376 -8.15 -16.58 -28.82
N LEU A 377 -8.03 -16.71 -27.49
CA LEU A 377 -7.93 -15.56 -26.57
C LEU A 377 -6.68 -14.75 -26.91
N TYR A 378 -5.51 -15.39 -27.02
CA TYR A 378 -4.27 -14.71 -27.40
C TYR A 378 -4.28 -14.15 -28.83
N HIS A 379 -4.91 -14.85 -29.78
CA HIS A 379 -5.05 -14.37 -31.14
C HIS A 379 -6.00 -13.17 -31.23
N ARG A 380 -7.01 -13.10 -30.35
CA ARG A 380 -7.93 -11.97 -30.19
C ARG A 380 -7.22 -10.78 -29.56
N GLU A 381 -6.56 -10.94 -28.43
CA GLU A 381 -5.73 -9.88 -27.81
C GLU A 381 -4.65 -9.37 -28.78
N PHE A 382 -4.07 -10.26 -29.58
CA PHE A 382 -3.10 -9.89 -30.63
C PHE A 382 -3.74 -9.10 -31.77
N TYR A 383 -5.01 -9.30 -32.11
CA TYR A 383 -5.73 -8.52 -33.12
C TYR A 383 -6.30 -7.22 -32.55
N ASP A 384 -6.79 -7.24 -31.32
CA ASP A 384 -7.29 -6.09 -30.54
C ASP A 384 -6.15 -5.07 -30.33
N ALA A 385 -4.95 -5.55 -29.98
CA ALA A 385 -3.74 -4.74 -29.87
C ALA A 385 -3.19 -4.23 -31.22
N PHE A 386 -3.65 -4.76 -32.36
CA PHE A 386 -3.07 -4.46 -33.68
C PHE A 386 -4.00 -3.63 -34.57
N ILE A 387 -5.33 -3.67 -34.38
CA ILE A 387 -6.28 -3.14 -35.38
C ILE A 387 -7.60 -2.66 -34.73
N TYR A 388 -7.70 -1.34 -34.48
CA TYR A 388 -8.97 -0.58 -34.42
C TYR A 388 -9.69 -0.58 -35.79
N GLY A 389 -10.12 -1.75 -36.29
CA GLY A 389 -10.85 -1.83 -37.56
C GLY A 389 -10.71 -3.13 -38.35
N PHE A 390 -11.73 -3.98 -38.27
CA PHE A 390 -12.03 -5.12 -39.16
C PHE A 390 -11.04 -6.32 -39.14
N TYR A 391 -11.33 -7.60 -39.37
CA TYR A 391 -12.45 -8.55 -39.54
C TYR A 391 -11.73 -9.93 -39.54
N SER A 392 -12.20 -10.96 -38.84
CA SER A 392 -12.11 -12.40 -39.29
C SER A 392 -12.32 -13.52 -38.25
N SER A 393 -12.79 -13.30 -37.02
CA SER A 393 -13.07 -14.46 -36.09
C SER A 393 -14.47 -14.54 -35.48
N PHE A 394 -15.39 -13.64 -35.86
CA PHE A 394 -16.75 -13.58 -35.29
C PHE A 394 -17.74 -14.62 -35.80
N GLU A 395 -17.35 -15.58 -36.64
CA GLU A 395 -18.28 -16.60 -37.17
C GLU A 395 -18.84 -17.54 -36.08
N ASN A 396 -18.24 -17.59 -34.89
CA ASN A 396 -18.56 -18.57 -33.85
C ASN A 396 -19.17 -17.98 -32.55
N GLN A 397 -19.48 -16.68 -32.48
CA GLN A 397 -20.01 -16.04 -31.25
C GLN A 397 -21.55 -15.88 -31.27
N GLY A 398 -22.17 -15.93 -30.09
CA GLY A 398 -23.58 -15.59 -29.91
C GLY A 398 -23.81 -14.11 -30.23
N THR A 399 -24.95 -13.75 -30.81
CA THR A 399 -25.14 -12.37 -31.29
C THR A 399 -25.26 -11.37 -30.14
N SER A 400 -26.04 -11.67 -29.09
CA SER A 400 -26.11 -10.80 -27.91
C SER A 400 -24.80 -10.69 -27.16
N GLN A 401 -23.89 -11.67 -27.26
CA GLN A 401 -22.56 -11.57 -26.67
C GLN A 401 -21.71 -10.48 -27.33
N LEU A 402 -21.91 -10.21 -28.63
CA LEU A 402 -21.21 -9.13 -29.31
C LEU A 402 -21.61 -7.78 -28.72
N TYR A 403 -22.91 -7.45 -28.74
CA TYR A 403 -23.40 -6.18 -28.19
C TYR A 403 -23.14 -6.02 -26.69
N HIS A 404 -23.16 -7.12 -25.92
CA HIS A 404 -22.81 -7.09 -24.49
C HIS A 404 -21.34 -6.71 -24.26
N ARG A 405 -20.43 -7.23 -25.09
CA ARG A 405 -19.01 -6.89 -25.01
C ARG A 405 -18.75 -5.46 -25.45
N GLU A 406 -19.26 -5.06 -26.61
CA GLU A 406 -19.00 -3.71 -27.14
C GLU A 406 -19.62 -2.64 -26.24
N PHE A 407 -20.75 -2.92 -25.56
CA PHE A 407 -21.26 -2.03 -24.51
C PHE A 407 -20.24 -1.76 -23.38
N TYR A 408 -19.59 -2.83 -22.90
CA TYR A 408 -18.56 -2.69 -21.86
C TYR A 408 -17.22 -2.20 -22.39
N ASP A 409 -16.92 -2.42 -23.68
CA ASP A 409 -15.78 -1.80 -24.37
C ASP A 409 -15.96 -0.27 -24.42
N ALA A 410 -17.12 0.19 -24.89
CA ALA A 410 -17.51 1.60 -24.91
C ALA A 410 -17.41 2.26 -23.52
N PHE A 411 -17.92 1.58 -22.49
CA PHE A 411 -17.86 2.09 -21.12
C PHE A 411 -16.43 2.10 -20.54
N ILE A 412 -15.67 1.01 -20.68
CA ILE A 412 -14.41 0.82 -19.94
C ILE A 412 -13.19 1.35 -20.71
N ARG A 413 -13.19 1.23 -22.03
CA ARG A 413 -12.04 1.54 -22.89
C ARG A 413 -12.21 2.82 -23.69
N GLU A 414 -13.43 3.14 -24.09
CA GLU A 414 -13.71 4.36 -24.88
C GLU A 414 -14.18 5.55 -24.04
N GLU A 415 -14.35 5.34 -22.72
CA GLU A 415 -14.68 6.37 -21.74
C GLU A 415 -16.07 7.01 -21.97
N PHE A 416 -17.03 6.25 -22.49
CA PHE A 416 -18.45 6.63 -22.47
C PHE A 416 -19.04 6.33 -21.10
N ASP A 417 -18.95 7.30 -20.19
CA ASP A 417 -19.45 7.15 -18.82
C ASP A 417 -20.99 7.09 -18.75
N GLU A 418 -21.72 7.74 -19.66
CA GLU A 418 -23.18 7.68 -19.71
C GLU A 418 -23.69 6.35 -20.30
N ILE A 419 -24.54 5.63 -19.56
CA ILE A 419 -25.09 4.32 -19.94
C ILE A 419 -25.71 4.35 -21.35
N GLY A 420 -26.47 5.39 -21.68
CA GLY A 420 -27.13 5.52 -22.98
C GLY A 420 -26.15 5.77 -24.13
N LEU A 421 -25.06 6.50 -23.90
CA LEU A 421 -24.05 6.73 -24.92
C LEU A 421 -23.20 5.48 -25.15
N ALA A 422 -22.77 4.80 -24.08
CA ALA A 422 -22.08 3.51 -24.19
C ALA A 422 -22.95 2.46 -24.90
N PHE A 423 -24.27 2.49 -24.68
CA PHE A 423 -25.22 1.62 -25.35
C PHE A 423 -25.36 1.90 -26.85
N ASN A 424 -25.38 3.17 -27.24
CA ASN A 424 -25.39 3.57 -28.64
C ASN A 424 -24.08 3.19 -29.33
N ASP A 425 -22.95 3.54 -28.71
CA ASP A 425 -21.62 3.36 -29.24
C ASP A 425 -21.30 1.87 -29.54
N GLY A 426 -21.51 0.99 -28.55
CA GLY A 426 -21.31 -0.45 -28.75
C GLY A 426 -22.21 -1.08 -29.82
N LYS A 427 -23.32 -0.41 -30.18
CA LYS A 427 -24.17 -0.81 -31.32
C LYS A 427 -23.63 -0.25 -32.65
N GLU A 428 -23.21 1.01 -32.66
CA GLU A 428 -22.68 1.71 -33.83
C GLU A 428 -21.36 1.11 -34.32
N ASP A 429 -20.49 0.63 -33.41
CA ASP A 429 -19.26 -0.07 -33.78
C ASP A 429 -19.51 -1.36 -34.57
N LEU A 430 -20.64 -2.01 -34.29
CA LEU A 430 -21.07 -3.23 -34.95
C LEU A 430 -21.91 -2.95 -36.20
N ILE A 431 -22.12 -1.70 -36.62
CA ILE A 431 -22.95 -1.35 -37.77
C ILE A 431 -22.44 -2.02 -39.06
N GLY A 432 -21.12 -2.07 -39.26
CA GLY A 432 -20.51 -2.72 -40.42
C GLY A 432 -20.79 -4.23 -40.49
N MET A 433 -21.09 -4.84 -39.35
CA MET A 433 -21.45 -6.26 -39.22
C MET A 433 -22.97 -6.48 -39.19
N THR A 434 -23.74 -5.41 -39.09
CA THR A 434 -25.20 -5.40 -39.07
C THR A 434 -25.73 -5.40 -40.51
N ALA A 435 -25.81 -6.61 -41.09
CA ALA A 435 -26.35 -6.78 -42.44
C ALA A 435 -27.84 -6.45 -42.51
N GLN A 436 -28.38 -6.26 -43.72
CA GLN A 436 -29.80 -5.96 -43.95
C GLN A 436 -30.78 -7.01 -43.39
N THR A 437 -30.31 -8.23 -43.16
CA THR A 437 -31.04 -9.31 -42.48
C THR A 437 -30.08 -10.10 -41.56
N GLY A 438 -30.62 -10.97 -40.74
CA GLY A 438 -29.85 -11.89 -39.89
C GLY A 438 -29.90 -11.56 -38.40
N THR A 439 -29.36 -12.47 -37.59
CA THR A 439 -29.43 -12.38 -36.13
C THR A 439 -28.80 -11.11 -35.56
N LYS A 440 -27.73 -10.57 -36.18
CA LYS A 440 -27.06 -9.33 -35.74
C LYS A 440 -28.00 -8.13 -35.75
N ARG A 441 -28.61 -7.83 -36.89
CA ARG A 441 -29.63 -6.78 -37.00
C ARG A 441 -30.86 -7.06 -36.15
N TYR A 442 -31.21 -8.33 -35.99
CA TYR A 442 -32.27 -8.70 -35.05
C TYR A 442 -31.96 -8.23 -33.64
N VAL A 443 -30.79 -8.60 -33.10
CA VAL A 443 -30.38 -8.20 -31.75
C VAL A 443 -30.14 -6.69 -31.64
N TYR A 444 -29.69 -6.05 -32.72
CA TYR A 444 -29.60 -4.59 -32.78
C TYR A 444 -30.95 -3.94 -32.45
N TYR A 445 -32.04 -4.37 -33.09
CA TYR A 445 -33.39 -3.85 -32.80
C TYR A 445 -33.94 -4.30 -31.45
N ASP A 446 -33.64 -5.53 -31.08
CA ASP A 446 -34.27 -6.25 -29.97
C ASP A 446 -33.72 -5.88 -28.60
N ASN A 447 -32.44 -5.52 -28.54
CA ASN A 447 -31.78 -5.19 -27.30
C ASN A 447 -32.04 -3.72 -26.96
N ILE A 448 -32.71 -3.48 -25.83
CA ILE A 448 -33.20 -2.16 -25.38
C ILE A 448 -32.68 -1.81 -23.98
N LEU A 449 -32.76 -0.52 -23.63
CA LEU A 449 -32.29 0.03 -22.37
C LEU A 449 -33.46 0.46 -21.46
N PHE A 450 -33.66 -0.27 -20.36
CA PHE A 450 -34.49 0.17 -19.25
C PHE A 450 -33.67 0.93 -18.23
N ALA A 451 -33.41 2.20 -18.53
CA ALA A 451 -32.67 3.10 -17.69
C ALA A 451 -32.99 4.55 -18.07
N ASP A 452 -32.58 5.48 -17.22
CA ASP A 452 -32.31 6.83 -17.68
C ASP A 452 -30.97 6.84 -18.45
N PRO A 453 -30.98 7.19 -19.76
CA PRO A 453 -29.80 7.10 -20.60
C PRO A 453 -28.67 8.07 -20.22
N SER A 454 -28.97 9.10 -19.42
CA SER A 454 -27.98 10.07 -18.93
C SER A 454 -27.26 9.64 -17.66
N THR A 455 -27.65 8.50 -17.07
CA THR A 455 -27.02 8.02 -15.85
C THR A 455 -25.59 7.60 -16.13
N LEU A 456 -24.66 8.10 -15.32
CA LEU A 456 -23.26 7.71 -15.38
C LEU A 456 -23.08 6.34 -14.73
N PHE A 457 -22.32 5.46 -15.36
CA PHE A 457 -21.68 4.39 -14.63
C PHE A 457 -20.63 4.98 -13.69
N ILE A 458 -20.66 4.58 -12.43
CA ILE A 458 -19.69 5.05 -11.44
C ILE A 458 -18.46 4.13 -11.56
N SER A 459 -17.45 4.58 -12.30
CA SER A 459 -16.08 4.03 -12.32
C SER A 459 -15.13 4.92 -11.52
N GLU A 460 -14.05 4.34 -10.98
CA GLU A 460 -12.97 5.13 -10.39
C GLU A 460 -12.17 5.88 -11.46
N ILE A 461 -11.59 7.03 -11.13
CA ILE A 461 -10.55 7.72 -11.91
C ILE A 461 -9.44 6.70 -12.21
N GLN A 462 -9.32 6.32 -13.47
CA GLN A 462 -8.27 5.44 -13.96
C GLN A 462 -6.97 6.22 -14.22
N ASP A 463 -5.84 5.50 -14.27
CA ASP A 463 -4.51 6.02 -14.64
C ASP A 463 -3.94 7.20 -13.81
N VAL A 464 -4.15 7.18 -12.49
CA VAL A 464 -3.45 8.06 -11.54
C VAL A 464 -2.53 7.26 -10.62
N SER A 465 -1.22 7.50 -10.70
CA SER A 465 -0.29 6.99 -9.69
C SER A 465 -0.17 7.98 -8.54
N VAL A 466 -0.22 7.46 -7.32
CA VAL A 466 -0.22 8.22 -6.08
C VAL A 466 0.97 7.78 -5.24
N VAL A 467 1.95 8.67 -5.03
CA VAL A 467 3.21 8.33 -4.37
C VAL A 467 3.57 9.39 -3.34
N GLN A 468 3.89 8.98 -2.12
CA GLN A 468 4.46 9.89 -1.12
C GLN A 468 5.94 10.11 -1.42
N THR A 469 6.32 11.35 -1.75
CA THR A 469 7.72 11.68 -2.15
C THR A 469 8.51 12.31 -1.01
N THR A 470 7.83 12.97 -0.07
CA THR A 470 8.42 13.49 1.17
C THR A 470 7.43 13.28 2.33
N PRO A 471 7.86 13.48 3.60
CA PRO A 471 6.95 13.34 4.74
C PRO A 471 5.67 14.19 4.62
N ASN A 472 5.66 15.28 3.86
CA ASN A 472 4.51 16.18 3.73
C ASN A 472 4.03 16.38 2.29
N ILE A 473 4.47 15.55 1.33
CA ILE A 473 4.08 15.68 -0.09
C ILE A 473 3.62 14.33 -0.63
N ILE A 474 2.44 14.35 -1.24
CA ILE A 474 1.91 13.27 -2.09
C ILE A 474 1.93 13.77 -3.54
N GLU A 475 2.65 13.07 -4.40
CA GLU A 475 2.69 13.32 -5.84
C GLU A 475 1.61 12.49 -6.54
N LEU A 476 0.80 13.17 -7.36
CA LEU A 476 -0.18 12.58 -8.27
C LEU A 476 0.34 12.70 -9.70
N ASN A 477 0.42 11.59 -10.43
CA ASN A 477 0.71 11.59 -11.85
C ASN A 477 -0.50 11.05 -12.60
N PHE A 478 -1.20 11.95 -13.31
CA PHE A 478 -2.32 11.60 -14.18
C PHE A 478 -1.84 11.34 -15.60
N SER A 479 -2.39 10.33 -16.27
CA SER A 479 -2.20 10.14 -17.70
C SER A 479 -3.10 11.10 -18.49
N GLY A 480 -2.52 12.07 -19.21
CA GLY A 480 -3.26 12.89 -20.19
C GLY A 480 -4.19 13.99 -19.62
N VAL A 481 -4.32 14.11 -18.31
CA VAL A 481 -5.21 15.09 -17.65
C VAL A 481 -4.54 16.46 -17.52
N THR A 482 -5.21 17.54 -17.97
CA THR A 482 -4.67 18.92 -17.91
C THR A 482 -5.67 19.97 -17.39
N ASP A 483 -6.73 19.56 -16.69
CA ASP A 483 -7.78 20.47 -16.21
C ASP A 483 -7.37 21.30 -14.96
N SER A 484 -7.89 22.51 -14.89
CA SER A 484 -7.83 23.43 -13.75
C SER A 484 -8.49 22.91 -12.47
N SER A 485 -9.47 21.98 -12.56
CA SER A 485 -10.12 21.36 -11.40
C SER A 485 -9.12 20.67 -10.46
N ILE A 486 -7.99 20.18 -10.99
CA ILE A 486 -6.89 19.55 -10.24
C ILE A 486 -6.34 20.47 -9.14
N PHE A 487 -6.39 21.79 -9.28
CA PHE A 487 -5.85 22.73 -8.31
C PHE A 487 -6.83 23.08 -7.17
N THR A 488 -8.02 22.49 -7.15
CA THR A 488 -9.03 22.74 -6.13
C THR A 488 -8.78 21.89 -4.89
N LEU A 489 -8.38 22.50 -3.77
CA LEU A 489 -8.00 21.75 -2.56
C LEU A 489 -9.11 20.87 -1.99
N SER A 490 -10.37 21.32 -2.07
CA SER A 490 -11.53 20.57 -1.55
C SER A 490 -11.81 19.28 -2.30
N ASN A 491 -11.16 19.07 -3.45
CA ASN A 491 -11.28 17.85 -4.23
C ASN A 491 -10.46 16.69 -3.66
N TYR A 492 -9.62 16.94 -2.65
CA TYR A 492 -8.71 15.95 -2.10
C TYR A 492 -8.91 15.81 -0.59
N SER A 493 -9.07 14.56 -0.15
CA SER A 493 -9.01 14.19 1.26
C SER A 493 -7.96 13.09 1.43
N VAL A 494 -6.93 13.35 2.22
CA VAL A 494 -5.90 12.36 2.55
C VAL A 494 -6.17 11.85 3.95
N TYR A 495 -6.16 10.54 4.14
CA TYR A 495 -6.44 9.92 5.44
C TYR A 495 -5.67 8.61 5.62
N GLU A 496 -5.62 8.15 6.86
CA GLU A 496 -5.02 6.88 7.24
C GLU A 496 -5.90 5.71 6.79
N ARG A 497 -5.29 4.69 6.18
CA ARG A 497 -5.99 3.51 5.72
C ARG A 497 -6.62 2.80 6.92
N ASP A 498 -7.93 2.55 6.84
CA ASP A 498 -8.79 1.99 7.90
C ASP A 498 -9.18 2.95 9.06
N ASP A 499 -8.77 4.23 9.02
CA ASP A 499 -9.24 5.27 9.95
C ASP A 499 -9.61 6.58 9.22
N THR A 500 -10.82 6.60 8.67
CA THR A 500 -11.34 7.76 7.93
C THR A 500 -11.62 8.99 8.81
N ALA A 501 -11.53 8.86 10.14
CA ALA A 501 -11.65 10.00 11.05
C ALA A 501 -10.36 10.85 11.09
N THR A 502 -9.22 10.24 10.78
CA THR A 502 -7.91 10.91 10.78
C THR A 502 -7.60 11.46 9.39
N THR A 503 -7.94 12.73 9.16
CA THR A 503 -7.69 13.43 7.89
C THR A 503 -6.49 14.36 7.95
N TYR A 504 -5.65 14.34 6.91
CA TYR A 504 -4.52 15.24 6.71
C TYR A 504 -4.88 16.34 5.71
N ALA A 505 -4.85 17.59 6.18
CA ALA A 505 -5.26 18.73 5.38
C ALA A 505 -4.26 19.05 4.25
N VAL A 506 -4.77 19.12 3.02
CA VAL A 506 -4.03 19.63 1.85
C VAL A 506 -4.04 21.16 1.88
N THR A 507 -2.86 21.79 1.88
CA THR A 507 -2.70 23.25 2.02
C THR A 507 -2.42 23.96 0.71
N SER A 508 -1.76 23.29 -0.23
CA SER A 508 -1.52 23.80 -1.57
C SER A 508 -1.24 22.67 -2.56
N ILE A 509 -1.51 22.92 -3.84
CA ILE A 509 -1.18 22.02 -4.93
C ILE A 509 -0.19 22.73 -5.84
N THR A 510 0.95 22.12 -6.10
CA THR A 510 2.00 22.67 -6.98
C THR A 510 2.26 21.71 -8.13
N GLN A 511 2.39 22.25 -9.34
CA GLN A 511 2.72 21.43 -10.50
C GLN A 511 4.24 21.23 -10.59
N ASN A 512 4.67 19.98 -10.78
CA ASN A 512 6.06 19.58 -10.97
C ASN A 512 6.19 18.78 -12.27
N GLY A 513 6.44 19.45 -13.40
CA GLY A 513 6.42 18.80 -14.71
C GLY A 513 5.01 18.34 -15.07
N ASN A 514 4.83 17.03 -15.28
CA ASN A 514 3.54 16.40 -15.56
C ASN A 514 2.82 15.88 -14.29
N SER A 515 3.43 16.06 -13.12
CA SER A 515 2.95 15.64 -11.80
C SER A 515 2.34 16.80 -11.03
N TYR A 516 1.49 16.49 -10.05
CA TYR A 516 0.89 17.44 -9.12
C TYR A 516 1.21 17.05 -7.68
N ASN A 517 1.86 17.95 -6.95
CA ASN A 517 2.26 17.75 -5.56
C ASN A 517 1.22 18.35 -4.63
N LEU A 518 0.59 17.49 -3.82
CA LEU A 518 -0.30 17.86 -2.73
C LEU A 518 0.55 18.10 -1.49
N ASN A 519 0.61 19.35 -1.06
CA ASN A 519 1.41 19.77 0.08
C ASN A 519 0.54 19.74 1.35
N LEU A 520 0.88 18.89 2.30
CA LEU A 520 0.14 18.69 3.54
C LEU A 520 0.56 19.70 4.62
N ALA A 521 -0.35 20.00 5.54
CA ALA A 521 -0.12 20.97 6.63
C ALA A 521 0.97 20.54 7.63
N SER A 522 1.24 19.24 7.73
CA SER A 522 2.21 18.64 8.64
C SER A 522 2.89 17.45 7.97
N ASN A 523 4.03 17.06 8.52
CA ASN A 523 4.65 15.78 8.18
C ASN A 523 3.72 14.64 8.62
N LEU A 524 3.53 13.68 7.73
CA LEU A 524 2.89 12.41 7.99
C LEU A 524 3.82 11.56 8.87
N PRO A 525 3.28 10.81 9.84
CA PRO A 525 4.08 9.86 10.60
C PRO A 525 4.64 8.78 9.67
N ALA A 526 5.87 8.34 9.94
CA ALA A 526 6.53 7.33 9.13
C ALA A 526 5.82 5.99 9.20
N GLY A 527 5.76 5.26 8.09
CA GLY A 527 5.17 3.93 8.00
C GLY A 527 3.64 3.87 8.04
N ILE A 528 2.90 4.98 8.13
CA ILE A 528 1.44 4.90 8.10
C ILE A 528 0.97 4.63 6.66
N PRO A 529 0.13 3.59 6.42
CA PRO A 529 -0.51 3.40 5.13
C PRO A 529 -1.58 4.47 4.92
N LEU A 530 -1.54 5.12 3.76
CA LEU A 530 -2.43 6.25 3.46
C LEU A 530 -3.31 5.95 2.24
N GLU A 531 -4.44 6.61 2.21
CA GLU A 531 -5.35 6.69 1.06
C GLU A 531 -5.66 8.15 0.75
N ILE A 532 -5.93 8.39 -0.53
CA ILE A 532 -6.41 9.68 -1.01
C ILE A 532 -7.76 9.48 -1.67
N LYS A 533 -8.74 10.26 -1.25
CA LYS A 533 -10.01 10.45 -1.93
C LYS A 533 -9.90 11.67 -2.85
N MET A 534 -10.26 11.48 -4.11
CA MET A 534 -10.23 12.46 -5.19
C MET A 534 -11.64 12.64 -5.75
N GLU A 535 -12.16 13.86 -5.81
CA GLU A 535 -13.52 14.17 -6.27
C GLU A 535 -13.51 15.34 -7.25
N ASN A 536 -14.47 15.40 -8.18
CA ASN A 536 -14.64 16.53 -9.10
C ASN A 536 -13.37 16.86 -9.91
N ILE A 537 -12.65 15.84 -10.36
CA ILE A 537 -11.44 15.98 -11.18
C ILE A 537 -11.79 15.61 -12.62
N THR A 538 -11.64 16.56 -13.54
CA THR A 538 -11.63 16.32 -15.00
C THR A 538 -12.83 15.49 -15.49
N ASN A 539 -14.04 16.02 -15.35
CA ASN A 539 -15.30 15.37 -15.71
C ASN A 539 -15.69 14.12 -14.88
N HIS A 540 -14.78 13.54 -14.08
CA HIS A 540 -15.15 12.52 -13.08
C HIS A 540 -15.75 13.19 -11.84
N ILE A 541 -17.08 13.10 -11.73
CA ILE A 541 -17.85 13.66 -10.62
C ILE A 541 -17.75 12.75 -9.38
N SER A 542 -17.49 11.45 -9.57
CA SER A 542 -17.49 10.45 -8.51
C SER A 542 -16.16 10.42 -7.72
N PRO A 543 -16.23 10.23 -6.39
CA PRO A 543 -15.04 10.04 -5.56
C PRO A 543 -14.27 8.80 -5.96
N SER A 544 -12.96 8.96 -6.14
CA SER A 544 -12.01 7.86 -6.35
C SER A 544 -11.07 7.76 -5.16
N ILE A 545 -10.95 6.58 -4.59
CA ILE A 545 -10.04 6.31 -3.47
C ILE A 545 -8.83 5.57 -4.02
N LYS A 546 -7.63 6.12 -3.84
CA LYS A 546 -6.38 5.47 -4.26
C LYS A 546 -5.45 5.28 -3.10
N LYS A 547 -4.82 4.10 -3.04
CA LYS A 547 -3.73 3.81 -2.11
C LYS A 547 -2.53 4.67 -2.45
N VAL A 548 -1.99 5.35 -1.45
CA VAL A 548 -0.74 6.08 -1.58
C VAL A 548 0.40 5.07 -1.47
N THR A 549 1.27 5.04 -2.47
CA THR A 549 2.55 4.31 -2.36
C THR A 549 3.39 5.00 -1.30
N PRO A 550 3.72 4.33 -0.18
CA PRO A 550 4.33 4.97 0.98
C PRO A 550 5.80 5.31 0.73
N LEU A 551 6.29 6.35 1.42
CA LEU A 551 7.70 6.72 1.42
C LEU A 551 8.59 5.67 2.12
N TYR A 552 8.00 4.90 3.02
CA TYR A 552 8.66 3.91 3.87
C TYR A 552 8.14 2.50 3.57
N THR A 553 8.97 1.47 3.81
CA THR A 553 8.54 0.08 3.64
C THR A 553 7.53 -0.31 4.72
N ILE A 554 6.31 -0.67 4.32
CA ILE A 554 5.26 -1.18 5.21
C ILE A 554 4.97 -2.64 4.85
N LYS A 555 4.94 -3.54 5.84
CA LYS A 555 4.52 -4.94 5.66
C LYS A 555 3.16 -5.16 6.32
N GLU A 556 2.17 -5.56 5.51
CA GLU A 556 0.77 -5.72 5.95
C GLU A 556 0.25 -7.16 5.78
N SER A 557 0.92 -7.98 4.96
CA SER A 557 0.50 -9.34 4.64
C SER A 557 1.04 -10.36 5.61
N SER A 558 0.23 -11.37 5.94
CA SER A 558 0.68 -12.53 6.73
C SER A 558 1.78 -13.32 5.99
N ILE A 559 2.73 -13.89 6.74
CA ILE A 559 3.81 -14.71 6.19
C ILE A 559 3.32 -16.16 6.09
N VAL A 560 2.83 -16.52 4.90
CA VAL A 560 2.30 -17.86 4.59
C VAL A 560 3.22 -18.71 3.71
N SER A 561 4.33 -18.12 3.26
CA SER A 561 5.43 -18.77 2.55
C SER A 561 6.76 -18.19 3.04
N PRO A 562 7.89 -18.92 2.88
CA PRO A 562 9.20 -18.41 3.30
C PRO A 562 9.53 -17.06 2.68
N VAL A 563 9.99 -16.11 3.50
CA VAL A 563 10.37 -14.76 3.07
C VAL A 563 11.63 -14.29 3.82
N THR A 564 12.39 -13.40 3.17
CA THR A 564 13.52 -12.71 3.79
C THR A 564 13.27 -11.21 3.77
N TRP A 565 13.47 -10.54 4.90
CA TRP A 565 13.50 -9.09 5.02
C TRP A 565 14.94 -8.59 5.01
N THR A 566 15.22 -7.63 4.14
CA THR A 566 16.59 -7.22 3.81
C THR A 566 16.95 -5.85 4.37
N ILE A 567 18.25 -5.56 4.45
CA ILE A 567 18.73 -4.25 4.91
C ILE A 567 18.30 -3.08 4.01
N GLU A 568 18.02 -3.33 2.73
CA GLU A 568 17.53 -2.32 1.78
C GLU A 568 16.11 -1.85 2.10
N GLU A 569 15.33 -2.70 2.76
CA GLU A 569 13.96 -2.42 3.19
C GLU A 569 13.90 -1.68 4.53
N SER A 570 15.03 -1.58 5.25
CA SER A 570 15.13 -1.03 6.60
C SER A 570 15.07 0.52 6.61
N PRO A 571 14.32 1.15 7.53
CA PRO A 571 13.47 0.53 8.54
C PRO A 571 12.15 -0.01 7.96
N ILE A 572 11.75 -1.19 8.41
CA ILE A 572 10.49 -1.85 8.05
C ILE A 572 9.42 -1.53 9.08
N TYR A 573 8.27 -1.04 8.62
CA TYR A 573 7.14 -0.66 9.48
C TYR A 573 6.03 -1.73 9.48
N ILE A 574 5.57 -2.07 10.68
CA ILE A 574 4.51 -3.04 10.94
C ILE A 574 3.28 -2.29 11.49
N TYR A 575 2.32 -2.03 10.61
CA TYR A 575 1.14 -1.23 10.92
C TYR A 575 0.00 -2.04 11.58
N LYS A 576 -0.12 -3.32 11.23
CA LYS A 576 -1.10 -4.28 11.78
C LYS A 576 -0.38 -5.49 12.38
N HIS A 577 -1.09 -6.35 13.10
CA HIS A 577 -0.50 -7.57 13.63
C HIS A 577 0.12 -8.41 12.52
N GLN A 578 1.36 -8.85 12.74
CA GLN A 578 2.06 -9.68 11.78
C GLN A 578 1.87 -11.14 12.13
N ILE A 579 1.15 -11.87 11.28
CA ILE A 579 0.95 -13.32 11.45
C ILE A 579 2.07 -14.05 10.70
N VAL A 580 2.71 -15.00 11.37
CA VAL A 580 3.81 -15.81 10.83
C VAL A 580 3.40 -17.29 10.91
N ASN A 581 2.99 -17.85 9.77
CA ASN A 581 2.62 -19.26 9.60
C ASN A 581 3.65 -20.02 8.73
N SER A 582 4.76 -19.36 8.39
CA SER A 582 5.87 -19.92 7.62
C SER A 582 7.19 -19.36 8.13
N ILE A 583 8.25 -19.36 7.32
CA ILE A 583 9.59 -18.92 7.73
C ILE A 583 9.78 -17.42 7.43
N LEU A 584 10.01 -16.62 8.46
CA LEU A 584 10.50 -15.25 8.32
C LEU A 584 12.00 -15.19 8.66
N THR A 585 12.83 -14.84 7.68
CA THR A 585 14.26 -14.57 7.88
C THR A 585 14.52 -13.07 7.86
N ILE A 586 15.34 -12.56 8.78
CA ILE A 586 15.67 -11.14 8.87
C ILE A 586 17.19 -10.97 8.83
N GLU A 587 17.67 -10.17 7.88
CA GLU A 587 19.09 -9.91 7.65
C GLU A 587 19.75 -9.02 8.73
N PRO A 588 21.09 -9.08 8.90
CA PRO A 588 21.79 -8.24 9.85
C PRO A 588 21.53 -6.74 9.65
N GLY A 589 21.39 -6.02 10.76
CA GLY A 589 21.19 -4.56 10.77
C GLY A 589 19.77 -4.07 10.46
N VAL A 590 18.83 -4.96 10.11
CA VAL A 590 17.44 -4.57 9.84
C VAL A 590 16.77 -4.02 11.11
N GLU A 591 16.12 -2.87 10.98
CA GLU A 591 15.27 -2.28 12.01
C GLU A 591 13.79 -2.52 11.65
N VAL A 592 13.06 -3.15 12.56
CA VAL A 592 11.62 -3.42 12.48
C VAL A 592 10.91 -2.54 13.52
N ARG A 593 10.05 -1.65 13.03
CA ARG A 593 9.28 -0.70 13.82
C ARG A 593 7.81 -1.10 13.87
N ILE A 594 7.29 -1.33 15.07
CA ILE A 594 5.97 -1.93 15.27
C ILE A 594 5.03 -0.92 15.91
N ASN A 595 3.84 -0.79 15.32
CA ASN A 595 2.84 0.17 15.78
C ASN A 595 2.32 -0.20 17.18
N GLN A 596 1.79 0.80 17.90
CA GLN A 596 1.21 0.63 19.22
C GLN A 596 0.18 -0.50 19.21
N ASP A 597 0.22 -1.34 20.25
CA ASP A 597 -0.70 -2.48 20.42
C ASP A 597 -0.70 -3.48 19.24
N LYS A 598 0.32 -3.47 18.37
CA LYS A 598 0.57 -4.49 17.35
C LYS A 598 1.74 -5.39 17.73
N GLY A 599 1.83 -6.57 17.13
CA GLY A 599 2.83 -7.56 17.53
C GLY A 599 2.94 -8.67 16.50
N PHE A 600 3.84 -9.60 16.76
CA PHE A 600 4.03 -10.78 15.93
C PHE A 600 3.35 -11.97 16.60
N TYR A 601 2.58 -12.72 15.82
CA TYR A 601 2.01 -13.98 16.27
C TYR A 601 2.52 -15.12 15.38
N ILE A 602 3.26 -16.04 16.00
CA ILE A 602 3.87 -17.19 15.36
C ILE A 602 2.99 -18.40 15.68
N TYR A 603 2.35 -18.97 14.65
CA TYR A 603 1.38 -20.07 14.77
C TYR A 603 1.70 -21.21 13.80
N TRP A 604 1.16 -22.41 14.05
CA TRP A 604 0.97 -23.48 13.07
C TRP A 604 2.23 -23.83 12.24
N GLY A 605 3.36 -24.05 12.90
CA GLY A 605 4.63 -24.35 12.25
C GLY A 605 5.36 -23.15 11.66
N GLY A 606 4.93 -21.92 11.95
CA GLY A 606 5.68 -20.70 11.66
C GLY A 606 6.94 -20.56 12.51
N LYS A 607 7.92 -19.80 12.01
CA LYS A 607 9.16 -19.48 12.73
C LYS A 607 9.80 -18.17 12.29
N ILE A 608 10.57 -17.59 13.19
CA ILE A 608 11.38 -16.39 12.95
C ILE A 608 12.86 -16.73 13.11
N ILE A 609 13.67 -16.28 12.16
CA ILE A 609 15.12 -16.41 12.16
C ILE A 609 15.73 -15.02 11.97
N THR A 610 16.43 -14.50 12.97
CA THR A 610 17.25 -13.29 12.83
C THR A 610 18.72 -13.65 12.68
N ASN A 611 19.38 -13.01 11.72
CA ASN A 611 20.77 -13.27 11.36
C ASN A 611 21.67 -12.06 11.66
N GLY A 612 21.46 -11.39 12.79
CA GLY A 612 22.35 -10.30 13.20
C GLY A 612 23.78 -10.76 13.41
N ASP A 613 24.70 -9.80 13.54
CA ASP A 613 26.07 -10.05 13.98
C ASP A 613 26.56 -8.99 14.99
N SER A 614 27.77 -9.17 15.50
CA SER A 614 28.41 -8.28 16.51
C SER A 614 28.52 -6.81 16.09
N THR A 615 28.41 -6.51 14.79
CA THR A 615 28.49 -5.16 14.22
C THR A 615 27.13 -4.62 13.79
N ALA A 616 26.16 -5.50 13.51
CA ALA A 616 24.85 -5.15 12.96
C ALA A 616 23.74 -6.02 13.58
N TYR A 617 23.20 -5.56 14.73
CA TYR A 617 22.07 -6.22 15.38
C TYR A 617 20.79 -6.05 14.56
N VAL A 618 19.93 -7.06 14.56
CA VAL A 618 18.52 -6.90 14.18
C VAL A 618 17.79 -6.20 15.31
N ASN A 619 17.00 -5.17 15.01
CA ASN A 619 16.35 -4.36 16.05
C ASN A 619 14.84 -4.37 15.89
N PHE A 620 14.11 -4.86 16.90
CA PHE A 620 12.67 -4.69 17.04
C PHE A 620 12.37 -3.57 18.04
N THR A 621 11.62 -2.57 17.63
CA THR A 621 11.28 -1.41 18.48
C THR A 621 9.91 -0.85 18.15
N SER A 622 9.42 0.04 19.00
CA SER A 622 8.20 0.83 18.75
C SER A 622 8.35 1.72 17.50
N TYR A 623 7.21 2.06 16.90
CA TYR A 623 7.06 3.00 15.79
C TYR A 623 7.74 4.36 16.00
N SER A 624 7.66 4.87 17.24
CA SER A 624 8.11 6.22 17.60
C SER A 624 9.63 6.30 17.69
N ASP A 625 10.22 7.38 17.16
CA ASP A 625 11.63 7.70 17.35
C ASP A 625 11.99 7.98 18.82
N ASN A 626 11.01 8.40 19.62
CA ASN A 626 11.16 8.66 21.05
C ASN A 626 10.02 7.96 21.80
N PRO A 627 10.07 6.63 21.91
CA PRO A 627 8.96 5.86 22.43
C PRO A 627 8.76 6.13 23.92
N ASN A 628 7.50 6.31 24.29
CA ASN A 628 7.08 6.37 25.69
C ASN A 628 6.21 5.14 26.03
N ALA A 629 5.80 5.00 27.30
CA ALA A 629 5.08 3.83 27.77
C ALA A 629 3.74 3.54 27.04
N THR A 630 3.11 4.54 26.40
CA THR A 630 1.91 4.34 25.59
C THR A 630 2.21 3.86 24.17
N ASP A 631 3.43 4.01 23.68
CA ASP A 631 3.81 3.66 22.31
C ASP A 631 4.25 2.19 22.18
N ASN A 632 4.14 1.43 23.27
CA ASN A 632 4.58 0.04 23.35
C ASN A 632 3.76 -0.84 22.39
N TRP A 633 4.48 -1.55 21.52
CA TRP A 633 3.93 -2.67 20.75
C TRP A 633 3.73 -3.88 21.69
N VAL A 634 3.06 -4.93 21.27
CA VAL A 634 2.68 -6.05 22.16
C VAL A 634 3.90 -6.91 22.50
N ASP A 635 4.27 -7.84 21.62
CA ASP A 635 5.31 -8.85 21.85
C ASP A 635 5.60 -9.67 20.59
N LEU A 636 6.70 -10.44 20.63
CA LEU A 636 6.87 -11.62 19.77
C LEU A 636 6.23 -12.81 20.47
N THR A 637 5.04 -13.19 20.02
CA THR A 637 4.20 -14.19 20.68
C THR A 637 4.18 -15.52 19.93
N PHE A 638 4.60 -16.58 20.62
CA PHE A 638 4.62 -17.95 20.14
C PHE A 638 3.45 -18.73 20.73
N LEU A 639 2.54 -19.18 19.88
CA LEU A 639 1.27 -19.79 20.28
C LEU A 639 0.87 -20.93 19.31
N MET A 640 0.00 -21.83 19.77
CA MET A 640 -0.67 -22.85 18.94
C MET A 640 0.28 -23.62 18.00
N ASP A 641 1.24 -24.34 18.57
CA ASP A 641 2.15 -25.26 17.86
C ASP A 641 3.05 -24.57 16.80
N PRO A 642 3.90 -23.60 17.20
CA PRO A 642 4.92 -23.03 16.31
C PRO A 642 6.02 -24.07 16.02
N ALA A 643 6.86 -23.82 15.02
CA ALA A 643 7.99 -24.73 14.75
C ALA A 643 9.09 -24.58 15.82
N ASP A 644 9.66 -25.71 16.26
CA ASP A 644 10.65 -25.83 17.34
C ASP A 644 12.07 -25.30 17.01
N ASP A 645 12.21 -24.36 16.08
CA ASP A 645 13.51 -23.92 15.56
C ASP A 645 13.56 -22.43 15.20
N SER A 646 12.83 -21.59 15.96
CA SER A 646 13.01 -20.13 15.89
C SER A 646 14.33 -19.73 16.55
N GLN A 647 15.08 -18.85 15.87
CA GLN A 647 16.44 -18.48 16.24
C GLN A 647 16.61 -16.96 16.24
N PHE A 648 17.13 -16.43 17.34
CA PHE A 648 17.46 -15.02 17.45
C PHE A 648 18.95 -14.84 17.66
N ASN A 649 19.67 -14.43 16.61
CA ASN A 649 21.09 -14.13 16.68
C ASN A 649 21.32 -12.62 16.64
N TYR A 650 22.09 -12.08 17.60
CA TYR A 650 22.44 -10.66 17.71
C TYR A 650 21.22 -9.76 17.49
N THR A 651 20.25 -9.84 18.41
CA THR A 651 18.95 -9.19 18.26
C THR A 651 18.61 -8.35 19.47
N THR A 652 18.13 -7.14 19.23
CA THR A 652 17.58 -6.25 20.25
C THR A 652 16.07 -6.21 20.12
N ILE A 653 15.35 -6.41 21.22
CA ILE A 653 13.89 -6.27 21.31
C ILE A 653 13.60 -5.30 22.45
N LYS A 654 12.98 -4.17 22.11
CA LYS A 654 12.73 -3.10 23.09
C LYS A 654 11.41 -2.37 22.86
N ASN A 655 11.00 -1.61 23.89
CA ASN A 655 9.82 -0.75 23.85
C ASN A 655 8.53 -1.52 23.49
N SER A 656 8.38 -2.71 24.06
CA SER A 656 7.21 -3.58 23.89
C SER A 656 6.47 -3.74 25.23
N LYS A 657 5.27 -4.35 25.21
CA LYS A 657 4.61 -4.77 26.45
C LYS A 657 5.34 -5.94 27.06
N SER A 658 5.71 -6.92 26.24
CA SER A 658 6.58 -8.02 26.62
C SER A 658 7.58 -8.27 25.49
N GLY A 659 8.86 -8.52 25.77
CA GLY A 659 9.83 -8.75 24.69
C GLY A 659 9.50 -10.00 23.88
N ILE A 660 9.57 -11.16 24.54
CA ILE A 660 9.21 -12.47 23.98
C ILE A 660 8.20 -13.15 24.89
N TRP A 661 7.13 -13.69 24.30
CA TRP A 661 6.10 -14.44 24.99
C TRP A 661 5.99 -15.85 24.41
N LEU A 662 6.28 -16.86 25.22
CA LEU A 662 6.20 -18.27 24.85
C LEU A 662 5.07 -18.98 25.60
N ASP A 663 4.28 -19.71 24.85
CA ASP A 663 3.24 -20.62 25.35
C ASP A 663 3.25 -21.89 24.48
N SER A 664 2.42 -22.88 24.81
CA SER A 664 2.12 -24.05 23.97
C SER A 664 3.30 -24.98 23.66
N LEU A 665 4.23 -25.20 24.60
CA LEU A 665 5.38 -26.13 24.43
C LEU A 665 6.35 -25.70 23.32
N SER A 666 6.49 -24.39 23.09
CA SER A 666 7.39 -23.84 22.07
C SER A 666 8.86 -24.03 22.44
N THR A 667 9.75 -24.13 21.45
CA THR A 667 11.21 -24.11 21.64
C THR A 667 11.85 -22.90 20.95
N ILE A 668 12.71 -22.16 21.64
CA ILE A 668 13.47 -21.03 21.06
C ILE A 668 14.97 -21.09 21.38
N GLU A 669 15.76 -20.58 20.44
CA GLU A 669 17.20 -20.39 20.57
C GLU A 669 17.53 -18.88 20.57
N LEU A 670 18.17 -18.41 21.64
CA LEU A 670 18.59 -17.01 21.81
C LEU A 670 20.12 -16.95 21.88
N ASN A 671 20.74 -16.19 20.99
CA ASN A 671 22.20 -16.00 20.93
C ASN A 671 22.55 -14.52 20.79
N HIS A 672 23.19 -13.93 21.80
CA HIS A 672 23.45 -12.48 21.87
C HIS A 672 22.16 -11.64 21.73
N VAL A 673 21.18 -11.89 22.59
CA VAL A 673 19.88 -11.21 22.56
C VAL A 673 19.76 -10.20 23.70
N LYS A 674 19.22 -9.02 23.40
CA LYS A 674 18.95 -7.95 24.37
C LYS A 674 17.46 -7.64 24.43
N LEU A 675 16.88 -7.76 25.62
CA LEU A 675 15.48 -7.47 25.92
C LEU A 675 15.45 -6.29 26.90
N SER A 676 15.22 -5.07 26.41
CA SER A 676 15.27 -3.86 27.24
C SER A 676 14.01 -3.01 27.15
N ASP A 677 13.74 -2.21 28.17
CA ASP A 677 12.71 -1.16 28.14
C ASP A 677 11.30 -1.69 27.83
N ASN A 678 11.01 -2.93 28.25
CA ASN A 678 9.70 -3.57 28.04
C ASN A 678 8.77 -3.29 29.23
N LEU A 679 7.47 -3.19 29.01
CA LEU A 679 6.55 -2.78 30.07
C LEU A 679 6.43 -3.83 31.19
N ASN A 680 6.06 -5.07 30.84
CA ASN A 680 5.69 -6.11 31.79
C ASN A 680 6.75 -7.20 31.93
N TYR A 681 7.26 -7.72 30.82
CA TYR A 681 8.21 -8.82 30.81
C TYR A 681 9.32 -8.58 29.79
N GLY A 682 10.56 -8.95 30.12
CA GLY A 682 11.58 -9.14 29.10
C GLY A 682 11.28 -10.43 28.35
N LEU A 683 11.27 -11.54 29.08
CA LEU A 683 10.95 -12.88 28.58
C LEU A 683 9.89 -13.53 29.47
N TYR A 684 8.81 -14.00 28.86
CA TYR A 684 7.78 -14.82 29.50
C TYR A 684 7.74 -16.19 28.84
N SER A 685 7.76 -17.26 29.64
CA SER A 685 7.69 -18.64 29.14
C SER A 685 6.80 -19.51 30.03
N TYR A 686 5.81 -20.12 29.38
CA TYR A 686 4.86 -21.06 29.98
C TYR A 686 5.00 -22.43 29.31
N TYR A 687 5.42 -23.42 30.10
CA TYR A 687 5.64 -24.82 29.69
C TYR A 687 6.41 -24.93 28.38
N SER A 688 7.42 -24.10 28.16
CA SER A 688 8.18 -24.01 26.90
C SER A 688 9.68 -24.18 27.15
N THR A 689 10.45 -24.45 26.10
CA THR A 689 11.91 -24.64 26.17
C THR A 689 12.64 -23.39 25.69
N VAL A 690 13.51 -22.85 26.55
CA VAL A 690 14.37 -21.70 26.22
C VAL A 690 15.84 -22.11 26.33
N ASN A 691 16.53 -22.06 25.20
CA ASN A 691 17.98 -22.19 25.16
C ASN A 691 18.57 -20.80 24.84
N ALA A 692 19.34 -20.26 25.77
CA ALA A 692 19.90 -18.92 25.65
C ALA A 692 21.39 -18.89 25.95
N ASN A 693 22.16 -18.31 25.05
CA ASN A 693 23.57 -18.03 25.23
C ASN A 693 23.81 -16.53 24.99
N TYR A 694 24.36 -15.82 25.97
CA TYR A 694 24.43 -14.36 25.97
C TYR A 694 23.05 -13.71 25.85
N LEU A 695 22.36 -13.60 26.98
CA LEU A 695 21.06 -12.92 27.08
C LEU A 695 21.16 -11.73 28.04
N GLU A 696 20.71 -10.55 27.64
CA GLU A 696 20.61 -9.37 28.50
C GLU A 696 19.13 -9.00 28.68
N VAL A 697 18.65 -8.88 29.92
CA VAL A 697 17.25 -8.53 30.22
C VAL A 697 17.18 -7.44 31.28
N THR A 698 16.84 -6.23 30.85
CA THR A 698 16.98 -5.02 31.67
C THR A 698 15.80 -4.06 31.53
N ASN A 699 15.65 -3.16 32.50
CA ASN A 699 14.77 -2.00 32.43
C ASN A 699 13.28 -2.30 32.17
N THR A 700 12.73 -3.39 32.72
CA THR A 700 11.27 -3.54 32.67
C THR A 700 10.57 -2.50 33.54
N GLN A 701 9.47 -1.91 33.05
CA GLN A 701 8.99 -0.62 33.56
C GLN A 701 7.80 -0.68 34.53
N ALA A 702 6.92 -1.69 34.41
CA ALA A 702 5.71 -1.77 35.23
C ALA A 702 6.02 -2.19 36.67
N ALA A 703 5.27 -1.67 37.65
CA ALA A 703 5.48 -2.02 39.07
C ALA A 703 5.31 -3.52 39.38
N ALA A 704 4.58 -4.26 38.54
CA ALA A 704 4.40 -5.71 38.66
C ALA A 704 5.32 -6.52 37.73
N SER A 705 6.23 -5.86 36.99
CA SER A 705 7.02 -6.48 35.94
C SER A 705 7.95 -7.58 36.45
N LYS A 706 8.43 -8.40 35.52
CA LYS A 706 9.53 -9.34 35.76
C LYS A 706 10.53 -9.20 34.62
N GLY A 707 11.82 -9.28 34.89
CA GLY A 707 12.81 -9.44 33.81
C GLY A 707 12.50 -10.71 33.04
N ILE A 708 12.58 -11.85 33.73
CA ILE A 708 12.30 -13.18 33.16
C ILE A 708 11.29 -13.93 34.04
N TYR A 709 10.31 -14.58 33.41
CA TYR A 709 9.31 -15.41 34.07
C TYR A 709 9.23 -16.79 33.40
N PHE A 710 9.47 -17.84 34.18
CA PHE A 710 9.35 -19.25 33.79
C PHE A 710 8.33 -19.97 34.68
N GLU A 711 7.37 -20.65 34.04
CA GLU A 711 6.40 -21.53 34.69
C GLU A 711 6.26 -22.84 33.91
N GLY A 712 6.78 -23.94 34.45
CA GLY A 712 6.97 -25.21 33.74
C GLY A 712 8.00 -25.14 32.58
N GLY A 713 8.29 -26.28 31.96
CA GLY A 713 9.22 -26.37 30.81
C GLY A 713 10.70 -26.47 31.18
N GLU A 714 11.58 -26.09 30.26
CA GLU A 714 13.04 -26.19 30.39
C GLU A 714 13.69 -24.84 30.05
N ALA A 715 14.68 -24.42 30.84
CA ALA A 715 15.42 -23.19 30.59
C ALA A 715 16.92 -23.45 30.79
N ASN A 716 17.67 -23.42 29.69
CA ASN A 716 19.13 -23.57 29.68
C ASN A 716 19.77 -22.25 29.28
N ILE A 717 20.35 -21.54 30.25
CA ILE A 717 20.83 -20.17 30.05
C ILE A 717 22.31 -20.07 30.45
N SER A 718 23.15 -19.59 29.53
CA SER A 718 24.53 -19.19 29.80
C SER A 718 24.75 -17.71 29.50
N HIS A 719 25.60 -17.06 30.29
CA HIS A 719 25.98 -15.65 30.08
C HIS A 719 24.79 -14.68 30.13
N LEU A 720 23.87 -14.88 31.08
CA LEU A 720 22.76 -13.96 31.32
C LEU A 720 23.22 -12.71 32.10
N SER A 721 22.75 -11.53 31.73
CA SER A 721 22.73 -10.34 32.58
C SER A 721 21.28 -9.89 32.79
N CYS A 722 20.70 -10.19 33.95
CA CYS A 722 19.36 -9.75 34.33
C CYS A 722 19.43 -8.82 35.54
N SER A 723 19.17 -7.53 35.32
CA SER A 723 19.31 -6.49 36.34
C SER A 723 18.46 -5.27 36.00
N ASN A 724 18.17 -4.47 37.03
CA ASN A 724 17.47 -3.18 36.92
C ASN A 724 16.03 -3.32 36.38
N ASN A 725 15.35 -4.41 36.73
CA ASN A 725 13.94 -4.62 36.44
C ASN A 725 13.09 -4.09 37.61
N SER A 726 11.94 -3.46 37.32
CA SER A 726 11.19 -2.69 38.33
C SER A 726 10.65 -3.49 39.52
N ASN A 727 10.58 -4.83 39.45
CA ASN A 727 10.06 -5.64 40.56
C ASN A 727 10.85 -6.93 40.83
N LEU A 728 10.86 -7.93 39.94
CA LEU A 728 11.77 -9.08 40.09
C LEU A 728 12.61 -9.28 38.82
N GLU A 729 13.84 -9.72 39.00
CA GLU A 729 14.75 -10.06 37.92
C GLU A 729 14.36 -11.39 37.28
N LEU A 730 14.21 -12.43 38.09
CA LEU A 730 13.92 -13.79 37.63
C LEU A 730 12.86 -14.47 38.50
N VAL A 731 11.89 -15.10 37.85
CA VAL A 731 10.92 -16.01 38.47
C VAL A 731 10.98 -17.36 37.79
N ALA A 732 11.13 -18.43 38.57
CA ALA A 732 11.08 -19.81 38.09
C ALA A 732 10.30 -20.70 39.08
N ILE A 733 9.14 -21.18 38.64
CA ILE A 733 8.15 -21.89 39.48
C ILE A 733 7.60 -23.15 38.77
N ASP A 734 6.73 -23.91 39.45
CA ASP A 734 5.96 -25.03 38.87
C ASP A 734 6.77 -26.06 38.06
N ASN A 735 7.89 -26.52 38.64
CA ASN A 735 8.76 -27.57 38.09
C ASN A 735 9.43 -27.24 36.75
N VAL A 736 9.87 -25.99 36.55
CA VAL A 736 10.85 -25.67 35.49
C VAL A 736 12.14 -26.46 35.72
N ASP A 737 12.66 -27.11 34.69
CA ASP A 737 14.02 -27.65 34.66
C ASP A 737 14.99 -26.52 34.31
N LEU A 738 15.63 -25.95 35.34
CA LEU A 738 16.37 -24.69 35.23
C LEU A 738 17.90 -24.89 35.30
N THR A 739 18.61 -24.60 34.23
CA THR A 739 20.07 -24.53 34.19
C THR A 739 20.51 -23.09 33.94
N ILE A 740 21.29 -22.51 34.86
CA ILE A 740 21.89 -21.17 34.69
C ILE A 740 23.40 -21.24 34.97
N GLU A 741 24.22 -20.83 34.00
CA GLU A 741 25.67 -20.82 34.14
C GLU A 741 26.28 -19.46 33.73
N ASN A 742 27.41 -19.06 34.32
CA ASN A 742 28.16 -17.85 33.95
C ASN A 742 27.28 -16.60 33.91
N SER A 743 26.34 -16.45 34.85
CA SER A 743 25.24 -15.48 34.73
C SER A 743 25.15 -14.51 35.90
N ILE A 744 24.63 -13.31 35.66
CA ILE A 744 24.31 -12.28 36.65
C ILE A 744 22.80 -12.15 36.77
N VAL A 745 22.28 -12.35 37.98
CA VAL A 745 20.87 -12.04 38.36
C VAL A 745 20.92 -11.08 39.55
N TRP A 746 20.90 -9.79 39.26
CA TRP A 746 21.18 -8.74 40.24
C TRP A 746 19.93 -7.91 40.55
N GLY A 747 19.24 -8.30 41.63
CA GLY A 747 18.00 -7.74 42.15
C GLY A 747 17.19 -8.80 42.89
N ASP A 748 15.92 -8.53 43.18
CA ASP A 748 15.02 -9.48 43.81
C ASP A 748 14.61 -10.59 42.82
N TYR A 749 14.60 -11.85 43.25
CA TYR A 749 14.22 -12.99 42.41
C TYR A 749 13.42 -14.03 43.20
N THR A 750 12.72 -14.93 42.51
CA THR A 750 11.96 -16.03 43.12
C THR A 750 12.16 -17.33 42.34
N ILE A 751 13.00 -18.23 42.86
CA ILE A 751 13.27 -19.53 42.27
C ILE A 751 12.79 -20.61 43.25
N THR A 752 11.65 -21.23 42.96
CA THR A 752 11.03 -22.26 43.82
C THR A 752 11.04 -23.65 43.21
N THR A 753 11.41 -23.80 41.94
CA THR A 753 11.57 -25.11 41.30
C THR A 753 12.60 -25.98 42.01
N THR A 754 12.34 -27.30 42.01
CA THR A 754 13.22 -28.30 42.61
C THR A 754 14.36 -28.73 41.70
N ASN A 755 14.12 -28.79 40.38
CA ASN A 755 15.16 -29.16 39.43
C ASN A 755 15.86 -27.89 38.94
N LYS A 756 16.93 -27.53 39.63
CA LYS A 756 17.75 -26.37 39.27
C LYS A 756 19.23 -26.69 39.41
N ASP A 757 20.02 -26.25 38.44
CA ASP A 757 21.48 -26.25 38.49
C ASP A 757 21.96 -24.84 38.13
N ILE A 758 22.47 -24.12 39.13
CA ILE A 758 22.88 -22.71 38.98
C ILE A 758 24.33 -22.61 39.40
N THR A 759 25.24 -22.37 38.47
CA THR A 759 26.69 -22.41 38.71
C THR A 759 27.39 -21.19 38.12
N TYR A 760 28.57 -20.87 38.65
CA TYR A 760 29.44 -19.77 38.22
C TYR A 760 28.68 -18.45 38.00
N SER A 761 27.74 -18.14 38.90
CA SER A 761 26.80 -17.03 38.73
C SER A 761 26.87 -16.02 39.88
N ILE A 762 26.57 -14.75 39.59
CA ILE A 762 26.46 -13.68 40.58
C ILE A 762 24.99 -13.40 40.86
N LEU A 763 24.55 -13.61 42.10
CA LEU A 763 23.18 -13.36 42.53
C LEU A 763 23.12 -12.43 43.75
N SER A 764 22.08 -11.60 43.86
CA SER A 764 21.94 -10.68 45.01
C SER A 764 21.77 -11.36 46.37
N ASN A 765 21.34 -12.62 46.39
CA ASN A 765 21.25 -13.45 47.59
C ASN A 765 21.98 -14.78 47.36
N SER A 766 22.44 -15.40 48.45
CA SER A 766 23.17 -16.68 48.41
C SER A 766 22.31 -17.79 47.79
N MET A 767 22.90 -18.50 46.81
CA MET A 767 22.31 -19.63 46.12
C MET A 767 23.31 -20.79 46.07
N GLU A 768 22.83 -22.01 46.31
CA GLU A 768 23.65 -23.21 46.22
C GLU A 768 24.10 -23.45 44.76
N GLY A 769 25.35 -23.85 44.59
CA GLY A 769 25.96 -24.12 43.29
C GLY A 769 27.46 -23.81 43.26
N GLU A 770 28.20 -24.53 42.42
CA GLU A 770 29.64 -24.32 42.25
C GLU A 770 29.92 -22.92 41.67
N GLY A 771 30.93 -22.21 42.17
CA GLY A 771 31.37 -20.93 41.61
C GLY A 771 30.44 -19.73 41.84
N ASN A 772 29.29 -19.89 42.51
CA ASN A 772 28.36 -18.79 42.74
C ASN A 772 28.90 -17.74 43.73
N GLN A 773 28.60 -16.47 43.45
CA GLN A 773 29.03 -15.32 44.23
C GLN A 773 27.85 -14.37 44.55
N THR A 774 28.02 -13.51 45.55
CA THR A 774 27.01 -12.50 45.94
C THR A 774 27.58 -11.08 45.96
N ASN A 775 28.78 -10.89 45.41
CA ASN A 775 29.41 -9.58 45.31
C ASN A 775 28.71 -8.76 44.22
N ASN A 776 28.58 -7.45 44.45
CA ASN A 776 27.99 -6.56 43.44
C ASN A 776 28.76 -6.71 42.10
N PRO A 777 28.07 -6.93 40.97
CA PRO A 777 28.71 -7.10 39.66
C PRO A 777 29.43 -5.85 39.16
N LEU A 778 29.20 -4.67 39.77
CA LEU A 778 29.87 -3.41 39.44
C LEU A 778 29.76 -3.05 37.95
N PHE A 779 28.51 -2.92 37.47
CA PHE A 779 28.20 -2.35 36.16
C PHE A 779 28.65 -0.88 36.06
N VAL A 780 28.95 -0.42 34.84
CA VAL A 780 29.39 0.94 34.56
C VAL A 780 28.35 1.98 34.97
N SER A 781 27.07 1.74 34.67
CA SER A 781 25.96 2.59 35.11
C SER A 781 24.62 1.84 35.12
N ALA A 782 23.52 2.52 35.46
CA ALA A 782 22.18 1.93 35.38
C ALA A 782 21.66 1.77 33.93
N GLU A 783 22.33 2.39 32.96
CA GLU A 783 22.01 2.33 31.52
C GLU A 783 23.07 1.55 30.72
N ASP A 784 24.20 1.24 31.34
CA ASP A 784 25.33 0.52 30.74
C ASP A 784 25.75 -0.63 31.66
N PHE A 785 25.33 -1.83 31.26
CA PHE A 785 25.57 -3.09 31.98
C PHE A 785 26.92 -3.73 31.63
N SER A 786 27.81 -3.00 30.96
CA SER A 786 29.22 -3.39 30.84
C SER A 786 29.88 -3.47 32.22
N LEU A 787 30.85 -4.36 32.39
CA LEU A 787 31.58 -4.53 33.65
C LEU A 787 32.62 -3.41 33.84
N THR A 788 32.77 -2.92 35.07
CA THR A 788 33.93 -2.08 35.44
C THR A 788 35.16 -2.95 35.70
N SER A 789 36.37 -2.37 35.63
CA SER A 789 37.63 -3.09 35.85
C SER A 789 37.81 -3.69 37.26
N ALA A 790 36.96 -3.30 38.21
CA ALA A 790 36.96 -3.84 39.57
C ALA A 790 35.92 -4.96 39.77
N SER A 791 35.18 -5.32 38.72
CA SER A 791 34.08 -6.27 38.82
C SER A 791 34.55 -7.66 39.26
N PRO A 792 33.83 -8.31 40.20
CA PRO A 792 34.08 -9.70 40.59
C PRO A 792 33.66 -10.71 39.52
N ALA A 793 32.97 -10.26 38.45
CA ALA A 793 32.55 -11.11 37.34
C ALA A 793 33.71 -11.42 36.37
N ILE A 794 34.76 -10.60 36.40
CA ILE A 794 35.90 -10.73 35.50
C ILE A 794 36.68 -12.00 35.84
N ASN A 795 36.92 -12.85 34.85
CA ASN A 795 37.70 -14.07 34.93
C ASN A 795 37.19 -15.09 35.95
N ALA A 796 35.89 -15.07 36.22
CA ALA A 796 35.28 -15.79 37.33
C ALA A 796 34.32 -16.92 36.90
N GLY A 797 34.08 -17.08 35.61
CA GLY A 797 33.19 -18.10 35.06
C GLY A 797 33.78 -19.51 35.05
N ASN A 798 33.02 -20.45 34.50
CA ASN A 798 33.42 -21.85 34.38
C ASN A 798 34.65 -21.98 33.47
N THR A 799 35.74 -22.52 34.03
CA THR A 799 36.99 -22.80 33.29
C THR A 799 36.85 -23.79 32.13
N SER A 800 35.72 -24.51 32.05
CA SER A 800 35.40 -25.43 30.94
C SER A 800 34.65 -24.74 29.78
N SER A 801 34.12 -23.53 30.01
CA SER A 801 33.50 -22.72 28.95
C SER A 801 34.59 -22.14 28.02
N PRO A 802 34.23 -21.72 26.79
CA PRO A 802 35.16 -21.01 25.91
C PRO A 802 35.77 -19.80 26.62
N VAL A 803 37.09 -19.61 26.47
CA VAL A 803 37.78 -18.40 26.96
C VAL A 803 37.24 -17.16 26.26
N ASP A 804 37.31 -16.02 26.95
CA ASP A 804 36.91 -14.74 26.38
C ASP A 804 37.83 -14.34 25.21
N THR A 805 37.44 -13.31 24.44
CA THR A 805 38.21 -12.91 23.24
C THR A 805 39.64 -12.47 23.58
N ASP A 806 39.90 -11.99 24.80
CA ASP A 806 41.25 -11.68 25.29
C ASP A 806 42.04 -12.92 25.75
N GLY A 807 41.47 -14.13 25.63
CA GLY A 807 42.06 -15.42 25.96
C GLY A 807 42.08 -15.73 27.45
N THR A 808 41.39 -14.95 28.26
CA THR A 808 41.31 -15.15 29.71
C THR A 808 40.10 -16.03 30.08
N ILE A 809 39.98 -16.43 31.36
CA ILE A 809 38.85 -17.26 31.81
C ILE A 809 37.56 -16.51 31.50
N THR A 810 36.50 -17.22 31.08
CA THR A 810 35.24 -16.56 30.72
C THR A 810 34.71 -15.68 31.85
N ASP A 811 34.26 -14.48 31.49
CA ASP A 811 33.58 -13.58 32.40
C ASP A 811 32.15 -14.05 32.69
N ILE A 812 31.65 -13.68 33.87
CA ILE A 812 30.25 -13.91 34.26
C ILE A 812 29.37 -12.77 33.69
N GLY A 813 28.30 -13.12 32.99
CA GLY A 813 27.32 -12.19 32.43
C GLY A 813 27.42 -11.98 30.92
N PHE A 814 26.57 -11.10 30.39
CA PHE A 814 26.46 -10.85 28.94
C PHE A 814 27.69 -10.16 28.33
N HIS A 815 28.31 -9.23 29.06
CA HIS A 815 29.43 -8.43 28.55
C HIS A 815 30.76 -8.97 29.05
N SER A 816 31.60 -9.44 28.15
CA SER A 816 33.02 -9.67 28.46
C SER A 816 33.73 -8.34 28.68
N PHE A 817 34.50 -8.27 29.76
CA PHE A 817 35.41 -7.17 30.06
C PHE A 817 36.72 -7.37 29.32
N TYR A 818 37.16 -6.31 28.65
CA TYR A 818 38.47 -6.27 28.03
C TYR A 818 39.36 -5.34 28.83
N SER A 819 40.48 -5.85 29.35
CA SER A 819 41.45 -4.99 30.03
C SER A 819 41.87 -3.85 29.09
N PRO A 820 41.74 -2.57 29.50
CA PRO A 820 42.26 -1.48 28.72
C PRO A 820 43.77 -1.65 28.52
N ALA A 821 44.25 -1.17 27.38
CA ALA A 821 45.65 -1.18 27.00
C ALA A 821 46.44 -0.37 28.02
N ASN A 822 47.24 -0.98 28.90
CA ASN A 822 47.93 -0.30 30.00
C ASN A 822 49.44 -0.23 29.71
N PHE A 823 50.11 0.85 30.10
CA PHE A 823 51.55 1.00 29.93
C PHE A 823 52.17 2.02 30.89
N THR A 824 53.49 1.92 31.09
CA THR A 824 54.27 2.85 31.90
C THR A 824 55.30 3.59 31.06
N GLY A 825 55.53 4.88 31.36
CA GLY A 825 56.60 5.67 30.74
C GLY A 825 57.78 5.94 31.67
N SER A 826 58.99 5.94 31.12
CA SER A 826 60.18 6.37 31.87
C SER A 826 60.23 7.89 32.06
N ILE A 827 60.55 8.36 33.25
CA ILE A 827 60.89 9.77 33.51
C ILE A 827 62.35 10.00 33.08
N VAL A 828 62.61 10.97 32.18
CA VAL A 828 63.95 11.24 31.65
C VAL A 828 64.31 12.72 31.75
N LEU A 829 65.43 13.05 32.41
CA LEU A 829 65.99 14.40 32.54
C LEU A 829 67.16 14.64 31.57
N GLY A 830 67.21 15.81 30.92
CA GLY A 830 68.40 16.31 30.20
C GLY A 830 68.11 16.99 28.86
N SER A 831 69.17 17.34 28.12
CA SER A 831 69.11 18.11 26.87
C SER A 831 68.33 17.42 25.74
N SER A 832 67.40 18.16 25.10
CA SER A 832 66.68 17.74 23.89
C SER A 832 67.64 17.51 22.69
N PRO A 833 67.38 16.51 21.81
CA PRO A 833 66.29 15.54 21.87
C PRO A 833 66.54 14.42 22.88
N LYS A 834 65.47 13.89 23.50
CA LYS A 834 65.54 12.79 24.47
C LYS A 834 64.61 11.64 24.11
N VAL A 835 65.10 10.43 24.34
CA VAL A 835 64.36 9.19 24.13
C VAL A 835 63.72 8.76 25.44
N ILE A 836 62.40 8.61 25.46
CA ILE A 836 61.65 7.95 26.54
C ILE A 836 61.37 6.49 26.16
N GLN A 837 61.24 5.63 27.17
CA GLN A 837 60.74 4.26 27.01
C GLN A 837 59.28 4.19 27.45
N LEU A 838 58.45 3.54 26.65
CA LEU A 838 57.07 3.18 26.97
C LEU A 838 56.99 1.65 27.01
N SER A 839 56.64 1.10 28.16
CA SER A 839 56.58 -0.36 28.41
C SER A 839 55.13 -0.80 28.54
N ASN A 840 54.71 -1.75 27.71
CA ASN A 840 53.41 -2.41 27.77
C ASN A 840 53.22 -3.09 29.14
N GLY A 841 52.13 -2.75 29.83
CA GLY A 841 51.69 -3.32 31.09
C GLY A 841 50.26 -3.89 31.02
N THR A 842 49.76 -4.14 29.81
CA THR A 842 48.44 -4.73 29.57
C THR A 842 48.39 -6.14 30.15
N LEU A 843 47.30 -6.48 30.84
CA LEU A 843 47.03 -7.83 31.33
C LEU A 843 46.37 -8.66 30.21
N GLY A 844 46.81 -9.92 30.03
CA GLY A 844 46.30 -10.83 28.99
C GLY A 844 47.24 -10.99 27.79
N GLU A 845 47.04 -12.03 26.98
CA GLU A 845 47.81 -12.25 25.74
C GLU A 845 47.14 -11.55 24.56
N VAL A 846 47.90 -10.80 23.74
CA VAL A 846 47.44 -10.15 22.50
C VAL A 846 48.28 -10.63 21.31
N ASP A 847 47.71 -10.65 20.10
CA ASP A 847 48.44 -11.08 18.89
C ASP A 847 49.43 -10.02 18.41
N SER A 848 49.03 -8.75 18.54
CA SER A 848 49.88 -7.61 18.23
C SER A 848 49.41 -6.35 18.96
N LEU A 849 50.32 -5.40 19.12
CA LEU A 849 50.02 -4.07 19.61
C LEU A 849 50.61 -3.01 18.68
N PHE A 850 50.09 -1.80 18.75
CA PHE A 850 50.53 -0.67 17.96
C PHE A 850 50.52 0.59 18.82
N TRP A 851 51.54 1.41 18.69
CA TRP A 851 51.68 2.70 19.35
C TRP A 851 51.52 3.82 18.34
N ASP A 852 50.86 4.91 18.73
CA ASP A 852 50.84 6.20 18.03
C ASP A 852 51.18 7.25 19.11
N PHE A 853 52.38 7.81 19.03
CA PHE A 853 52.97 8.63 20.10
C PHE A 853 52.61 10.11 20.00
N ASP A 854 52.34 10.60 18.79
CA ASP A 854 52.07 12.01 18.49
C ASP A 854 50.61 12.26 18.05
N ASN A 855 49.77 11.22 18.11
CA ASN A 855 48.35 11.26 17.75
C ASN A 855 48.11 11.68 16.30
N ASN A 856 49.01 11.32 15.39
CA ASN A 856 48.94 11.68 13.98
C ASN A 856 48.14 10.69 13.11
N GLU A 857 47.50 9.69 13.73
CA GLU A 857 46.76 8.59 13.09
C GLU A 857 47.64 7.57 12.33
N THR A 858 48.96 7.65 12.52
CA THR A 858 49.93 6.67 12.03
C THR A 858 50.50 5.89 13.20
N TRP A 859 50.62 4.56 13.03
CA TRP A 859 51.17 3.69 14.06
C TRP A 859 52.71 3.68 13.99
N ASP A 860 53.36 4.29 14.97
CA ASP A 860 54.81 4.51 15.05
C ASP A 860 55.62 3.28 15.46
N SER A 861 55.04 2.38 16.28
CA SER A 861 55.75 1.19 16.79
C SER A 861 54.81 0.01 17.05
N GLN A 862 55.37 -1.20 17.07
CA GLN A 862 54.68 -2.45 17.44
C GLN A 862 55.39 -3.21 18.59
N GLU A 863 56.44 -2.62 19.15
CA GLU A 863 57.27 -3.27 20.18
C GLU A 863 56.60 -3.19 21.56
N ASP A 864 56.70 -4.24 22.37
CA ASP A 864 56.24 -4.22 23.77
C ASP A 864 56.93 -3.14 24.62
N ASN A 865 58.20 -2.85 24.33
CA ASN A 865 58.96 -1.76 24.94
C ASN A 865 59.36 -0.78 23.85
N ALA A 866 58.50 0.20 23.59
CA ALA A 866 58.71 1.13 22.49
C ALA A 866 59.48 2.37 22.93
N GLN A 867 60.24 2.93 22.00
CA GLN A 867 61.07 4.12 22.23
C GLN A 867 60.49 5.28 21.46
N PHE A 868 60.36 6.44 22.12
CA PHE A 868 59.85 7.65 21.48
C PHE A 868 60.79 8.82 21.75
N THR A 869 61.09 9.62 20.71
CA THR A 869 62.00 10.76 20.81
C THR A 869 61.20 12.05 20.92
N ILE A 870 61.44 12.79 21.99
CA ILE A 870 60.85 14.10 22.24
C ILE A 870 61.88 15.17 21.86
N ASP A 871 61.50 16.07 20.97
CA ASP A 871 62.35 17.16 20.48
C ASP A 871 61.72 18.56 20.62
N THR A 872 60.44 18.65 20.98
CA THR A 872 59.65 19.90 21.10
C THR A 872 58.94 20.02 22.45
N GLU A 873 58.63 21.26 22.88
CA GLU A 873 57.79 21.52 24.06
C GLU A 873 56.32 21.25 23.74
N GLY A 874 55.60 20.64 24.67
CA GLY A 874 54.16 20.44 24.56
C GLY A 874 53.65 19.27 25.38
N THR A 875 52.35 19.05 25.28
CA THR A 875 51.72 17.80 25.72
C THR A 875 51.49 16.93 24.50
N GLN A 876 51.69 15.62 24.64
CA GLN A 876 51.47 14.66 23.57
C GLN A 876 50.51 13.59 24.06
N THR A 877 49.56 13.27 23.19
CA THR A 877 48.56 12.23 23.41
C THR A 877 49.10 10.95 22.82
N VAL A 878 49.18 9.90 23.64
CA VAL A 878 49.65 8.59 23.18
C VAL A 878 48.44 7.68 23.01
N LYS A 879 48.36 6.99 21.87
CA LYS A 879 47.38 5.96 21.60
C LYS A 879 48.07 4.60 21.58
N MET A 880 47.43 3.60 22.19
CA MET A 880 47.82 2.20 22.05
C MET A 880 46.66 1.40 21.50
N ARG A 881 46.90 0.66 20.41
CA ARG A 881 45.97 -0.30 19.83
C ARG A 881 46.41 -1.72 20.18
N LEU A 882 45.51 -2.49 20.75
CA LEU A 882 45.68 -3.94 20.92
C LEU A 882 44.91 -4.68 19.84
N VAL A 883 45.42 -5.81 19.38
CA VAL A 883 44.78 -6.68 18.39
C VAL A 883 44.87 -8.13 18.85
N LYS A 884 43.75 -8.86 18.75
CA LYS A 884 43.67 -10.32 18.96
C LYS A 884 42.61 -10.92 18.03
N GLY A 885 43.03 -11.75 17.08
CA GLY A 885 42.18 -12.22 15.99
C GLY A 885 41.56 -11.05 15.20
N ALA A 886 40.24 -11.02 15.12
CA ALA A 886 39.48 -9.93 14.51
C ALA A 886 39.23 -8.74 15.46
N TRP A 887 39.45 -8.91 16.77
CA TRP A 887 39.24 -7.86 17.76
C TRP A 887 40.40 -6.86 17.74
N SER A 888 40.07 -5.57 17.87
CA SER A 888 41.06 -4.56 18.19
C SER A 888 40.46 -3.42 19.00
N LYS A 889 41.21 -2.87 19.93
CA LYS A 889 40.79 -1.71 20.74
C LYS A 889 41.90 -0.68 20.78
N VAL A 890 41.54 0.57 20.49
CA VAL A 890 42.42 1.74 20.68
C VAL A 890 42.08 2.37 22.03
N THR A 891 43.09 2.59 22.85
CA THR A 891 43.00 3.37 24.08
C THR A 891 43.82 4.65 23.89
N THR A 892 43.20 5.80 24.19
CA THR A 892 43.82 7.11 24.04
C THR A 892 44.18 7.67 25.41
N TYR A 893 45.44 8.01 25.61
CA TYR A 893 45.96 8.66 26.81
C TYR A 893 46.28 10.11 26.50
N THR A 894 45.32 10.99 26.77
CA THR A 894 45.42 12.42 26.49
C THR A 894 46.45 13.09 27.40
N ASN A 895 47.33 13.90 26.82
CA ASN A 895 48.40 14.62 27.52
C ASN A 895 49.32 13.69 28.35
N PHE A 896 49.47 12.43 27.93
CA PHE A 896 50.25 11.44 28.65
C PHE A 896 51.72 11.82 28.78
N ILE A 897 52.31 12.37 27.71
CA ILE A 897 53.65 12.92 27.74
C ILE A 897 53.53 14.42 27.90
N THR A 898 54.17 14.98 28.91
CA THR A 898 54.35 16.43 29.04
C THR A 898 55.84 16.73 28.90
N SER A 899 56.21 17.46 27.86
CA SER A 899 57.56 17.97 27.63
C SER A 899 57.58 19.48 27.81
N THR A 900 58.39 19.94 28.76
CA THR A 900 58.62 21.35 29.00
C THR A 900 60.10 21.62 28.85
N PHE A 901 60.47 22.58 28.01
CA PHE A 901 61.78 23.20 28.07
C PHE A 901 61.60 24.51 28.83
N THR A 902 62.64 24.95 29.52
CA THR A 902 62.64 26.29 30.11
C THR A 902 63.99 26.89 29.74
N ALA A 903 64.23 28.16 29.99
CA ALA A 903 65.60 28.68 29.98
C ALA A 903 66.06 28.73 31.44
N ILE A 904 67.32 28.38 31.72
CA ILE A 904 67.90 28.55 33.07
C ILE A 904 67.74 30.02 33.45
N ASP A 905 66.89 30.32 34.45
CA ASP A 905 66.88 31.64 35.08
C ASP A 905 68.12 31.73 35.97
N THR A 906 69.13 32.46 35.50
CA THR A 906 70.38 32.66 36.25
C THR A 906 70.20 33.54 37.51
N ASN A 907 68.98 33.92 37.90
CA ASN A 907 68.70 34.78 39.06
C ASN A 907 67.93 34.11 40.21
N ILE A 908 67.95 32.78 40.36
CA ILE A 908 67.56 32.16 41.63
C ILE A 908 68.72 32.32 42.62
N ASN A 909 68.54 33.22 43.61
CA ASN A 909 69.46 33.39 44.74
C ASN A 909 69.42 32.17 45.67
N ASN A 910 70.04 31.07 45.27
CA ASN A 910 70.28 29.92 46.14
C ASN A 910 71.49 30.22 47.05
N ILE A 911 71.24 30.39 48.35
CA ILE A 911 72.32 30.48 49.34
C ILE A 911 72.90 29.08 49.56
N ILE A 912 74.02 28.78 48.90
CA ILE A 912 74.85 27.62 49.25
C ILE A 912 75.70 28.00 50.46
N ASN A 913 75.36 27.48 51.63
CA ASN A 913 76.23 27.56 52.80
C ASN A 913 77.13 26.32 52.84
N VAL A 914 78.43 26.50 52.63
CA VAL A 914 79.44 25.48 52.88
C VAL A 914 79.95 25.70 54.30
N SER A 915 79.53 24.84 55.23
CA SER A 915 79.87 24.95 56.65
C SER A 915 81.16 24.20 57.04
N ASP A 916 81.63 23.25 56.22
CA ASP A 916 82.86 22.45 56.41
C ASP A 916 83.30 21.82 55.05
N PRO A 917 84.58 21.43 54.79
CA PRO A 917 85.03 21.00 53.46
C PRO A 917 84.56 19.59 53.04
N SER A 918 83.61 18.99 53.76
CA SER A 918 83.06 17.64 53.49
C SER A 918 81.53 17.60 53.37
N THR A 919 80.82 18.72 53.59
CA THR A 919 79.36 18.76 53.56
C THR A 919 78.84 20.07 52.99
N TYR A 920 77.71 20.01 52.28
CA TYR A 920 77.00 21.19 51.78
C TYR A 920 75.52 21.09 52.11
N SER A 921 74.87 22.25 52.32
CA SER A 921 73.43 22.35 52.45
C SER A 921 72.85 23.13 51.27
N LEU A 922 71.88 22.53 50.57
CA LEU A 922 71.00 23.20 49.62
C LEU A 922 69.73 23.63 50.35
N ASN A 923 69.34 24.89 50.21
CA ASN A 923 68.06 25.38 50.70
C ASN A 923 67.36 26.09 49.54
N TRP A 924 66.05 25.88 49.41
CA TRP A 924 65.24 26.49 48.36
C TRP A 924 63.92 27.02 48.92
N ASP A 925 63.31 28.01 48.27
CA ASP A 925 61.97 28.46 48.65
C ASP A 925 60.91 27.42 48.27
N SER A 926 59.74 27.47 48.93
CA SER A 926 58.63 26.57 48.58
C SER A 926 58.18 26.77 47.15
N ILE A 927 58.28 25.71 46.34
CA ILE A 927 57.79 25.64 44.97
C ILE A 927 56.37 25.09 45.03
N ASN A 928 55.39 25.86 44.56
CA ASN A 928 53.99 25.47 44.37
C ASN A 928 53.28 24.81 45.58
N ASN A 929 53.68 25.13 46.82
CA ASN A 929 53.13 24.55 48.07
C ASN A 929 53.22 23.01 48.17
N SER A 930 54.20 22.38 47.51
CA SER A 930 54.32 20.92 47.52
C SER A 930 54.91 20.36 48.81
N ASP A 931 54.40 19.20 49.24
CA ASP A 931 54.82 18.51 50.48
C ASP A 931 56.10 17.68 50.35
N TYR A 932 56.51 17.33 49.11
CA TYR A 932 57.70 16.52 48.83
C TYR A 932 58.47 17.03 47.61
N TYR A 933 59.79 16.86 47.65
CA TYR A 933 60.75 17.29 46.64
C TYR A 933 61.69 16.15 46.25
N LEU A 934 61.87 15.89 44.96
CA LEU A 934 62.90 15.01 44.40
C LEU A 934 64.17 15.81 44.11
N ILE A 935 65.33 15.29 44.49
CA ILE A 935 66.62 15.93 44.33
C ILE A 935 67.47 15.09 43.40
N TYR A 936 67.84 15.68 42.27
CA TYR A 936 68.72 15.08 41.29
C TYR A 936 70.08 15.76 41.31
N SER A 937 71.12 15.02 40.94
CA SER A 937 72.45 15.58 40.71
C SER A 937 73.06 15.12 39.40
N SER A 938 73.92 15.97 38.84
CA SER A 938 74.77 15.64 37.69
C SER A 938 76.17 16.22 37.87
N GLU A 939 77.17 15.56 37.30
CA GLU A 939 78.53 16.09 37.11
C GLU A 939 78.64 16.98 35.86
N LEU A 940 77.63 16.95 34.97
CA LEU A 940 77.58 17.73 33.74
C LEU A 940 76.46 18.79 33.81
N PRO A 941 76.74 20.05 33.42
CA PRO A 941 75.70 21.07 33.37
C PRO A 941 74.64 20.70 32.33
N GLY A 942 73.39 20.55 32.76
CA GLY A 942 72.22 20.42 31.87
C GLY A 942 71.96 19.01 31.28
N SER A 943 72.71 17.97 31.69
CA SER A 943 72.47 16.59 31.24
C SER A 943 72.80 15.56 32.32
N ASP A 944 72.36 14.31 32.15
CA ASP A 944 72.73 13.15 32.99
C ASP A 944 72.43 13.28 34.49
N PHE A 945 71.33 13.97 34.80
CA PHE A 945 70.82 14.06 36.17
C PHE A 945 70.28 12.72 36.64
N SER A 946 70.76 12.29 37.80
CA SER A 946 70.31 11.08 38.48
C SER A 946 69.67 11.44 39.81
N LEU A 947 68.58 10.75 40.17
CA LEU A 947 67.90 10.98 41.44
C LEU A 947 68.83 10.56 42.58
N ILE A 948 69.13 11.48 43.48
CA ILE A 948 69.98 11.20 44.65
C ILE A 948 69.20 11.22 45.96
N ASN A 949 68.05 11.91 46.04
CA ASN A 949 67.25 11.92 47.26
C ASN A 949 65.80 12.38 47.04
N THR A 950 64.95 12.15 48.04
CA THR A 950 63.60 12.70 48.16
C THR A 950 63.46 13.34 49.54
N GLN A 951 63.04 14.60 49.62
CA GLN A 951 62.93 15.38 50.85
C GLN A 951 61.51 15.90 51.04
N SER A 952 60.99 15.80 52.26
CA SER A 952 59.71 16.41 52.65
C SER A 952 59.89 17.84 53.20
N THR A 953 61.07 18.42 53.02
CA THR A 953 61.46 19.74 53.53
C THR A 953 62.22 20.50 52.46
N ASN A 954 62.19 21.83 52.55
CA ASN A 954 62.84 22.77 51.64
C ASN A 954 64.37 22.88 51.79
N SER A 955 65.01 21.82 52.25
CA SER A 955 66.44 21.75 52.51
C SER A 955 66.97 20.35 52.31
N TYR A 956 68.23 20.25 51.88
CA TYR A 956 68.96 18.99 51.73
C TYR A 956 70.42 19.17 52.12
N GLU A 957 70.95 18.24 52.91
CA GLU A 957 72.38 18.14 53.21
C GLU A 957 73.00 16.94 52.47
N GLY A 958 74.07 17.21 51.72
CA GLY A 958 74.86 16.20 51.03
C GLY A 958 76.32 16.17 51.51
N GLN A 959 76.99 15.04 51.30
CA GLN A 959 78.44 14.86 51.52
C GLN A 959 79.20 15.15 50.22
N LEU A 960 80.37 15.78 50.32
CA LEU A 960 81.29 15.97 49.19
C LEU A 960 82.36 14.87 49.25
N ASP A 961 82.23 13.87 48.38
CA ASP A 961 83.18 12.74 48.32
C ASP A 961 84.39 13.03 47.40
N ASP A 962 84.34 14.09 46.59
CA ASP A 962 85.46 14.56 45.78
C ASP A 962 85.45 16.09 45.53
N SER A 963 86.41 16.58 44.75
CA SER A 963 86.56 18.00 44.38
C SER A 963 85.89 18.38 43.05
N SER A 964 84.94 17.59 42.55
CA SER A 964 84.24 17.82 41.28
C SER A 964 83.07 18.80 41.43
N MET A 965 82.66 19.40 40.31
CA MET A 965 81.55 20.35 40.29
C MET A 965 80.26 19.58 40.01
N HIS A 966 79.34 19.62 40.97
CA HIS A 966 78.01 19.03 40.82
C HIS A 966 76.94 20.09 40.58
N PHE A 967 75.97 19.73 39.74
CA PHE A 967 74.75 20.48 39.48
C PHE A 967 73.59 19.76 40.15
N TYR A 968 72.71 20.49 40.82
CA TYR A 968 71.58 19.91 41.54
C TYR A 968 70.27 20.46 41.02
N TYR A 969 69.26 19.61 41.03
CA TYR A 969 67.94 19.91 40.52
C TYR A 969 66.87 19.44 41.51
N VAL A 970 65.92 20.32 41.86
CA VAL A 970 64.90 20.03 42.88
C VAL A 970 63.50 20.16 42.27
N VAL A 971 62.70 19.09 42.36
CA VAL A 971 61.39 18.98 41.69
C VAL A 971 60.29 18.64 42.70
N PRO A 972 59.18 19.41 42.78
CA PRO A 972 58.03 19.04 43.62
C PRO A 972 57.31 17.78 43.09
N VAL A 973 56.79 16.94 43.99
CA VAL A 973 56.19 15.63 43.65
C VAL A 973 54.72 15.72 43.19
N GLU A 974 54.00 16.79 43.52
CA GLU A 974 52.56 16.90 43.21
C GLU A 974 52.28 17.46 41.81
N GLN A 975 52.57 16.65 40.78
CA GLN A 975 51.91 16.53 39.47
C GLN A 975 52.84 15.74 38.53
N GLU A 976 52.27 14.79 37.77
CA GLU A 976 53.00 14.02 36.76
C GLU A 976 53.80 14.94 35.82
N ILE A 977 55.10 14.68 35.77
CA ILE A 977 56.13 15.17 34.84
C ILE A 977 56.10 16.68 34.56
N ILE A 978 56.76 17.44 35.43
CA ILE A 978 57.17 18.83 35.18
C ILE A 978 58.71 18.86 35.09
N PHE A 979 59.25 19.33 33.96
CA PHE A 979 60.67 19.68 33.82
C PHE A 979 60.84 21.20 33.76
N THR A 980 61.75 21.75 34.56
CA THR A 980 62.25 23.13 34.40
C THR A 980 63.73 23.03 33.98
N TYR A 981 64.27 24.08 33.37
CA TYR A 981 65.71 24.22 33.09
C TYR A 981 66.46 24.71 34.32
#